data_AF-A0A938IQE7-F1
#
_entry.id   AF-A0A938IQE7-F1
#
_cell.length_a   1.000
_cell.length_b   1.000
_cell.length_c   1.000
_cell.angle_alpha   90.00
_cell.angle_beta   90.00
_cell.angle_gamma   90.00
#
_symmetry.space_group_name_H-M   'P 1'
#
loop_
_entity.id
_entity.type
_entity.pdbx_description
1 polymer ?
#
loop_
_entity_poly.entity_id
_entity_poly.type
_entity_poly.pdbx_seq_one_letter_code
_entity_poly.pdbx_strand_id
1 'polypeptide(L)'
;MRLADHWGAYVVNQNKQAARTSSVTARIKRQLAVETIDALIPVYNQVVDRIGVAASDLFVREGTDITLLIQAKQAALLRAQMDQFLAAAEKAEPGATRTDGEYLGVRYTHVTTADRALHVFSAYPRPDLHVRSNSWIAFQRVLGAITGTDVDGRAVPRLGASDEFAFIRTIMTEGAAEEDAFVYLSDPFIRNLVGPQSKLTQRRRFLCYNNLRVIGHAALLHTTETGKKAASLADLAASRCLPDAFGKGVWVCPDGGAYALNADGTTAACSHHGHAGSLVPCCEIPLSDISESESNQYSAFLARYNQYWRTYFDPIAIRLQLTPKRYRVETIVLPLIDNSIYSNLAEALGGPPEPLDQFPIPQRNIFTMAVKLDKPTLFEKSGLREMDEELQRARDASPSDKGIGEVVDSLKQVGVALHTYHAANRSFPPPPGKGSKNRSELSWRVHLLPYLEQSDLYEQFHLDEPWDSPHNKTLVAKMPRVYCPDSPEIAAQGKSTIAVCRGDGLFISNDGLRTRLETIRDGTSDTIMAIELDDAVAEIWTKADGHEINLEHPTASWRTRSFRHFALMSDGAVLAIPATTSNELVAGMLTRAGKEPIDIPLEWRSGVSRPPRSGRWHDDRMQFVEEFGLVDFLARGIGEQISLNICDADPLVDFNVSRFLGMGLGSFSGGGGVNIFDEEVVIPILALSLNVPIYAAISVQDTAIVDRTLDALDDYLARLARQEVDGPGSFFEISQDFYRFEDKDAASARSYAFQFGPVKWRFCWARIGNGLYVASKPFILEDLMAIERERREKGTVVDHDAGPPAHAMVRVRPTHWNQVLGAYRIGWSENQRIACLHNLGPLSGLSRAFHAEHEGESPLTGAETLKQLDVMARRTYDATFFCPANGTYVVGEDGKSVTCTVHGSAHAPRQPFAPGAETRLGSLLAELRDVTVALSFLEDGLHAVLTIEKE
;
A
#
# COMPACT_ATOMS: atom_id res chain seq x y z
N MET A 1 14.78 -25.19 12.68
CA MET A 1 15.90 -25.34 11.72
C MET A 1 15.48 -26.04 10.43
N ARG A 2 14.81 -27.21 10.46
CA ARG A 2 14.34 -27.91 9.24
C ARG A 2 13.44 -27.07 8.32
N LEU A 3 12.59 -26.20 8.88
CA LEU A 3 11.72 -25.30 8.10
C LEU A 3 12.50 -24.30 7.21
N ALA A 4 13.59 -23.73 7.73
CA ALA A 4 14.44 -22.81 6.98
C ALA A 4 15.11 -23.52 5.79
N ASP A 5 15.51 -24.79 5.98
CA ASP A 5 16.18 -25.59 4.95
C ASP A 5 15.22 -26.17 3.90
N HIS A 6 13.94 -26.37 4.23
CA HIS A 6 12.95 -26.98 3.33
C HIS A 6 12.05 -25.96 2.62
N TRP A 7 11.61 -24.92 3.32
CA TRP A 7 10.70 -23.90 2.77
C TRP A 7 11.44 -22.61 2.45
N GLY A 8 12.18 -22.10 3.43
CA GLY A 8 12.84 -20.79 3.34
C GLY A 8 13.80 -20.71 2.16
N ALA A 9 14.68 -21.70 1.99
CA ALA A 9 15.62 -21.74 0.88
C ALA A 9 14.90 -21.76 -0.49
N TYR A 10 13.82 -22.53 -0.66
CA TYR A 10 13.19 -22.73 -1.97
C TYR A 10 12.28 -21.57 -2.38
N VAL A 11 11.51 -21.01 -1.45
CA VAL A 11 10.72 -19.80 -1.70
C VAL A 11 11.65 -18.62 -2.02
N VAL A 12 12.77 -18.51 -1.30
CA VAL A 12 13.80 -17.51 -1.60
C VAL A 12 14.46 -17.77 -2.96
N ASN A 13 14.73 -19.03 -3.32
CA ASN A 13 15.25 -19.38 -4.64
C ASN A 13 14.29 -18.96 -5.77
N GLN A 14 12.98 -19.16 -5.60
CA GLN A 14 11.96 -18.75 -6.58
C GLN A 14 11.94 -17.23 -6.77
N ASN A 15 12.01 -16.46 -5.68
CA ASN A 15 11.98 -15.00 -5.75
C ASN A 15 13.31 -14.37 -6.21
N LYS A 16 14.46 -14.94 -5.80
CA LYS A 16 15.80 -14.37 -6.06
C LYS A 16 16.54 -15.00 -7.23
N GLN A 17 16.01 -16.08 -7.82
CA GLN A 17 16.66 -16.85 -8.88
C GLN A 17 18.11 -17.23 -8.54
N ALA A 18 18.32 -17.70 -7.31
CA ALA A 18 19.61 -18.15 -6.80
C ALA A 18 19.46 -19.55 -6.20
N ALA A 19 20.39 -20.48 -6.43
CA ALA A 19 20.35 -21.83 -5.87
C ALA A 19 21.62 -22.11 -5.06
N ARG A 20 21.83 -21.31 -4.01
CA ARG A 20 23.00 -21.40 -3.14
C ARG A 20 22.62 -21.06 -1.70
N THR A 21 23.30 -21.67 -0.74
CA THR A 21 23.17 -21.38 0.69
C THR A 21 24.51 -20.93 1.27
N SER A 22 24.50 -19.97 2.18
CA SER A 22 25.71 -19.54 2.90
C SER A 22 26.00 -20.39 4.14
N SER A 23 25.28 -21.51 4.34
CA SER A 23 25.51 -22.47 5.41
C SER A 23 25.61 -21.84 6.82
N VAL A 24 24.90 -20.72 7.02
CA VAL A 24 24.93 -19.88 8.24
C VAL A 24 24.73 -20.72 9.50
N THR A 25 23.74 -21.61 9.46
CA THR A 25 23.43 -22.55 10.52
C THR A 25 24.64 -23.42 10.91
N ALA A 26 25.30 -24.03 9.92
CA ALA A 26 26.45 -24.91 10.17
C ALA A 26 27.63 -24.10 10.72
N ARG A 27 27.80 -22.88 10.22
CA ARG A 27 28.84 -21.96 10.67
C ARG A 27 28.65 -21.54 12.13
N ILE A 28 27.44 -21.13 12.53
CA ILE A 28 27.13 -20.76 13.92
C ILE A 28 27.29 -21.96 14.85
N LYS A 29 26.85 -23.16 14.43
CA LYS A 29 27.05 -24.40 15.18
C LYS A 29 28.54 -24.69 15.43
N ARG A 30 29.37 -24.60 14.38
CA ARG A 30 30.83 -24.76 14.50
C ARG A 30 31.42 -23.70 15.43
N GLN A 31 31.03 -22.44 15.26
CA GLN A 31 31.53 -21.33 16.07
C GLN A 31 31.22 -21.51 17.56
N LEU A 32 30.01 -21.97 17.89
CA LEU A 32 29.54 -22.21 19.27
C LEU A 32 29.87 -23.62 19.80
N ALA A 33 30.59 -24.44 19.02
CA ALA A 33 30.87 -25.85 19.33
C ALA A 33 29.61 -26.68 19.68
N VAL A 34 28.50 -26.47 18.98
CA VAL A 34 27.25 -27.21 19.21
C VAL A 34 26.98 -28.16 18.05
N GLU A 35 26.72 -29.42 18.36
CA GLU A 35 26.29 -30.42 17.38
C GLU A 35 24.81 -30.75 17.57
N THR A 36 24.13 -31.06 16.47
CA THR A 36 22.76 -31.61 16.49
C THR A 36 22.78 -32.95 15.79
N ILE A 37 22.55 -34.01 16.54
CA ILE A 37 22.42 -35.37 16.01
C ILE A 37 20.93 -35.68 15.99
N ASP A 38 20.34 -35.79 14.79
CA ASP A 38 18.89 -35.94 14.60
C ASP A 38 18.32 -37.17 15.34
N ALA A 39 19.09 -38.26 15.41
CA ALA A 39 18.71 -39.47 16.14
C ALA A 39 18.60 -39.26 17.67
N LEU A 40 19.22 -38.21 18.22
CA LEU A 40 19.24 -37.91 19.65
C LEU A 40 18.22 -36.84 20.06
N ILE A 41 17.40 -36.31 19.13
CA ILE A 41 16.34 -35.35 19.45
C ILE A 41 15.42 -35.82 20.61
N PRO A 42 14.96 -37.09 20.66
CA PRO A 42 14.14 -37.57 21.78
C PRO A 42 14.87 -37.49 23.13
N VAL A 43 16.19 -37.72 23.12
CA VAL A 43 17.03 -37.62 24.32
C VAL A 43 17.22 -36.16 24.72
N TYR A 44 17.49 -35.26 23.75
CA TYR A 44 17.57 -33.83 24.03
C TYR A 44 16.28 -33.27 24.64
N ASN A 45 15.11 -33.72 24.17
CA ASN A 45 13.81 -33.30 24.72
C ASN A 45 13.58 -33.76 26.18
N GLN A 46 14.27 -34.81 26.64
CA GLN A 46 14.25 -35.27 28.03
C GLN A 46 15.24 -34.51 28.92
N VAL A 47 16.32 -33.96 28.33
CA VAL A 47 17.42 -33.30 29.05
C VAL A 47 17.23 -31.78 29.13
N VAL A 48 16.74 -31.17 28.06
CA VAL A 48 16.58 -29.72 27.91
C VAL A 48 15.13 -29.34 28.21
N ASP A 49 14.96 -28.27 28.97
CA ASP A 49 13.65 -27.65 29.21
C ASP A 49 13.36 -26.57 28.19
N ARG A 50 14.24 -25.58 28.09
CA ARG A 50 14.08 -24.41 27.22
C ARG A 50 15.40 -23.99 26.62
N ILE A 51 15.34 -23.41 25.42
CA ILE A 51 16.48 -22.79 24.76
C ILE A 51 16.11 -21.35 24.42
N GLY A 52 16.85 -20.39 24.98
CA GLY A 52 16.84 -19.00 24.57
C GLY A 52 17.98 -18.71 23.60
N VAL A 53 17.72 -17.87 22.60
CA VAL A 53 18.74 -17.35 21.69
C VAL A 53 18.68 -15.83 21.72
N ALA A 54 19.82 -15.18 21.97
CA ALA A 54 19.94 -13.73 21.99
C ALA A 54 21.01 -13.27 20.99
N ALA A 55 20.78 -12.11 20.37
CA ALA A 55 21.69 -11.45 19.44
C ALA A 55 21.57 -9.93 19.59
N SER A 56 22.65 -9.18 19.34
CA SER A 56 22.61 -7.72 19.40
C SER A 56 22.16 -7.05 18.09
N ASP A 57 22.16 -7.80 16.97
CA ASP A 57 21.68 -7.35 15.67
C ASP A 57 21.17 -8.52 14.80
N LEU A 58 20.65 -8.22 13.60
CA LEU A 58 20.08 -9.19 12.66
C LEU A 58 21.06 -9.65 11.56
N PHE A 59 22.36 -9.34 11.65
CA PHE A 59 23.37 -9.62 10.61
C PHE A 59 23.94 -11.04 10.69
N VAL A 60 23.05 -12.02 10.87
CA VAL A 60 23.39 -13.44 11.08
C VAL A 60 24.21 -14.01 9.92
N ARG A 61 23.97 -13.55 8.69
CA ARG A 61 24.70 -13.99 7.50
C ARG A 61 26.11 -13.39 7.41
N GLU A 62 26.30 -12.16 7.82
CA GLU A 62 27.61 -11.49 7.79
C GLU A 62 28.45 -11.85 9.03
N GLY A 63 27.80 -12.33 10.09
CA GLY A 63 28.39 -12.72 11.36
C GLY A 63 27.90 -11.79 12.47
N THR A 64 27.02 -12.27 13.32
CA THR A 64 26.54 -11.51 14.49
C THR A 64 26.90 -12.24 15.77
N ASP A 65 26.77 -11.54 16.90
CA ASP A 65 26.85 -12.19 18.20
C ASP A 65 25.60 -13.05 18.41
N ILE A 66 25.80 -14.31 18.77
CA ILE A 66 24.77 -15.27 19.12
C ILE A 66 25.11 -15.83 20.48
N THR A 67 24.20 -15.65 21.43
CA THR A 67 24.27 -16.28 22.75
C THR A 67 23.13 -17.29 22.90
N LEU A 68 23.48 -18.53 23.22
CA LEU A 68 22.57 -19.62 23.57
C LEU A 68 22.44 -19.71 25.09
N LEU A 69 21.20 -19.76 25.56
CA LEU A 69 20.81 -19.98 26.95
C LEU A 69 20.07 -21.33 26.99
N ILE A 70 20.64 -22.36 27.62
CA ILE A 70 20.06 -23.69 27.64
C ILE A 70 19.71 -24.05 29.09
N GLN A 71 18.42 -24.11 29.39
CA GLN A 71 17.91 -24.55 30.68
C GLN A 71 17.73 -26.07 30.67
N ALA A 72 18.26 -26.75 31.69
CA ALA A 72 18.28 -28.20 31.80
C ALA A 72 17.20 -28.72 32.74
N LYS A 73 16.51 -29.79 32.33
CA LYS A 73 15.78 -30.68 33.25
C LYS A 73 16.76 -31.59 34.00
N GLN A 74 17.81 -32.04 33.31
CA GLN A 74 18.86 -32.91 33.85
C GLN A 74 20.23 -32.26 33.71
N ALA A 75 20.56 -31.38 34.66
CA ALA A 75 21.78 -30.57 34.65
C ALA A 75 23.09 -31.34 34.41
N ALA A 76 23.27 -32.48 35.08
CA ALA A 76 24.49 -33.28 34.97
C ALA A 76 24.69 -33.86 33.56
N LEU A 77 23.60 -34.35 32.94
CA LEU A 77 23.65 -34.93 31.60
C LEU A 77 23.87 -33.84 30.54
N LEU A 78 23.21 -32.68 30.68
CA LEU A 78 23.48 -31.53 29.80
C LEU A 78 24.94 -31.10 29.89
N ARG A 79 25.47 -30.94 31.11
CA ARG A 79 26.86 -30.53 31.32
C ARG A 79 27.85 -31.50 30.66
N ALA A 80 27.69 -32.80 30.91
CA ALA A 80 28.53 -33.81 30.30
C ALA A 80 28.50 -33.73 28.75
N GLN A 81 27.31 -33.56 28.18
CA GLN A 81 27.13 -33.45 26.73
C GLN A 81 27.77 -32.18 26.15
N MET A 82 27.55 -31.03 26.80
CA MET A 82 28.09 -29.75 26.35
C MET A 82 29.63 -29.75 26.44
N ASP A 83 30.18 -30.22 27.55
CA ASP A 83 31.64 -30.31 27.73
C ASP A 83 32.26 -31.27 26.70
N GLN A 84 31.58 -32.38 26.39
CA GLN A 84 31.99 -33.29 25.32
C GLN A 84 32.01 -32.60 23.95
N PHE A 85 30.97 -31.83 23.60
CA PHE A 85 30.96 -31.09 22.33
C PHE A 85 32.09 -30.07 22.25
N LEU A 86 32.39 -29.37 23.35
CA LEU A 86 33.48 -28.40 23.39
C LEU A 86 34.83 -29.08 23.20
N ALA A 87 35.08 -30.19 23.91
CA ALA A 87 36.31 -30.97 23.80
C ALA A 87 36.47 -31.61 22.41
N ALA A 88 35.38 -32.08 21.81
CA ALA A 88 35.39 -32.62 20.46
C ALA A 88 35.73 -31.55 19.42
N ALA A 89 35.14 -30.35 19.53
CA ALA A 89 35.45 -29.22 18.66
C ALA A 89 36.91 -28.74 18.83
N GLU A 90 37.40 -28.65 20.06
CA GLU A 90 38.80 -28.33 20.36
C GLU A 90 39.76 -29.35 19.73
N LYS A 91 39.46 -30.65 19.84
CA LYS A 91 40.27 -31.71 19.24
C LYS A 91 40.21 -31.72 17.70
N ALA A 92 39.08 -31.33 17.12
CA ALA A 92 38.87 -31.30 15.68
C ALA A 92 39.63 -30.16 14.99
N GLU A 93 40.01 -29.12 15.72
CA GLU A 93 40.65 -27.92 15.20
C GLU A 93 42.09 -27.77 15.75
N PRO A 94 43.13 -28.21 15.02
CA PRO A 94 44.52 -28.21 15.51
C PRO A 94 45.08 -26.84 15.93
N GLY A 95 44.46 -25.74 15.46
CA GLY A 95 44.80 -24.36 15.80
C GLY A 95 43.95 -23.74 16.90
N ALA A 96 43.12 -24.53 17.60
CA ALA A 96 42.30 -24.04 18.69
C ALA A 96 43.14 -23.75 19.95
N THR A 97 42.86 -22.63 20.61
CA THR A 97 43.42 -22.25 21.89
C THR A 97 42.32 -22.22 22.94
N ARG A 98 42.61 -22.78 24.11
CA ARG A 98 41.72 -22.80 25.27
C ARG A 98 42.23 -21.87 26.34
N THR A 99 41.34 -21.03 26.87
CA THR A 99 41.60 -20.17 28.03
C THR A 99 40.45 -20.30 29.02
N ASP A 100 40.77 -20.40 30.31
CA ASP A 100 39.77 -20.42 31.38
C ASP A 100 39.84 -19.09 32.16
N GLY A 101 38.69 -18.58 32.59
CA GLY A 101 38.60 -17.32 33.30
C GLY A 101 37.40 -17.24 34.23
N GLU A 102 37.23 -16.08 34.86
CA GLU A 102 36.10 -15.77 35.72
C GLU A 102 35.57 -14.37 35.41
N TYR A 103 34.25 -14.22 35.41
CA TYR A 103 33.56 -12.95 35.22
C TYR A 103 32.32 -12.91 36.12
N LEU A 104 32.19 -11.87 36.96
CA LEU A 104 31.10 -11.72 37.93
C LEU A 104 30.89 -12.98 38.82
N GLY A 105 31.98 -13.63 39.25
CA GLY A 105 31.92 -14.86 40.05
C GLY A 105 31.56 -16.13 39.26
N VAL A 106 31.37 -16.03 37.95
CA VAL A 106 31.05 -17.15 37.06
C VAL A 106 32.29 -17.59 36.31
N ARG A 107 32.71 -18.85 36.50
CA ARG A 107 33.80 -19.45 35.73
C ARG A 107 33.34 -19.74 34.30
N TYR A 108 34.20 -19.40 33.34
CA TYR A 108 33.97 -19.68 31.93
C TYR A 108 35.20 -20.31 31.29
N THR A 109 34.96 -21.06 30.21
CA THR A 109 35.98 -21.55 29.29
C THR A 109 35.77 -20.86 27.95
N HIS A 110 36.84 -20.34 27.37
CA HIS A 110 36.88 -19.82 26.00
C HIS A 110 37.73 -20.74 25.12
N VAL A 111 37.19 -21.13 23.98
CA VAL A 111 37.92 -21.87 22.94
C VAL A 111 37.82 -21.09 21.64
N THR A 112 38.96 -20.78 21.01
CA THR A 112 38.99 -19.99 19.78
C THR A 112 40.05 -20.47 18.80
N THR A 113 39.81 -20.31 17.50
CA THR A 113 40.82 -20.39 16.45
C THR A 113 41.20 -18.98 15.96
N ALA A 114 42.35 -18.85 15.29
CA ALA A 114 42.82 -17.57 14.75
C ALA A 114 41.85 -16.95 13.72
N ASP A 115 41.12 -17.80 12.98
CA ASP A 115 40.11 -17.40 12.02
C ASP A 115 38.70 -17.22 12.61
N ARG A 116 38.53 -17.41 13.92
CA ARG A 116 37.23 -17.41 14.62
C ARG A 116 36.20 -18.39 14.04
N ALA A 117 36.62 -19.42 13.29
CA ALA A 117 35.73 -20.48 12.82
C ALA A 117 35.17 -21.31 13.99
N LEU A 118 35.99 -21.53 15.02
CA LEU A 118 35.60 -21.90 16.36
C LEU A 118 35.85 -20.69 17.26
N HIS A 119 34.83 -20.20 17.97
CA HIS A 119 34.97 -19.05 18.87
C HIS A 119 33.80 -19.07 19.86
N VAL A 120 34.00 -19.68 21.02
CA VAL A 120 32.94 -19.94 22.00
C VAL A 120 33.39 -19.64 23.42
N PHE A 121 32.63 -18.79 24.11
CA PHE A 121 32.65 -18.62 25.56
C PHE A 121 31.56 -19.51 26.15
N SER A 122 31.91 -20.36 27.10
CA SER A 122 31.04 -21.39 27.67
C SER A 122 31.06 -21.30 29.20
N ALA A 123 29.88 -21.20 29.83
CA ALA A 123 29.78 -21.12 31.29
C ALA A 123 28.48 -21.70 31.85
N TYR A 124 28.54 -22.04 33.14
CA TYR A 124 27.41 -22.53 33.92
C TYR A 124 27.10 -21.55 35.07
N PRO A 125 26.41 -20.43 34.80
CA PRO A 125 26.10 -19.44 35.84
C PRO A 125 25.14 -19.95 36.93
N ARG A 126 24.36 -21.00 36.64
CA ARG A 126 23.55 -21.74 37.62
C ARG A 126 23.68 -23.25 37.36
N PRO A 127 23.35 -24.13 38.33
CA PRO A 127 23.40 -25.58 38.12
C PRO A 127 22.57 -26.06 36.93
N ASP A 128 21.41 -25.45 36.70
CA ASP A 128 20.44 -25.81 35.67
C ASP A 128 20.55 -24.98 34.38
N LEU A 129 21.48 -24.03 34.30
CA LEU A 129 21.59 -23.11 33.17
C LEU A 129 22.99 -23.14 32.55
N HIS A 130 23.03 -23.44 31.25
CA HIS A 130 24.24 -23.36 30.44
C HIS A 130 24.17 -22.16 29.50
N VAL A 131 25.28 -21.44 29.37
CA VAL A 131 25.39 -20.27 28.49
C VAL A 131 26.55 -20.45 27.53
N ARG A 132 26.29 -20.22 26.24
CA ARG A 132 27.33 -20.16 25.21
C ARG A 132 27.21 -18.94 24.35
N SER A 133 28.30 -18.23 24.10
CA SER A 133 28.33 -17.06 23.24
C SER A 133 29.51 -17.11 22.28
N ASN A 134 29.34 -16.61 21.06
CA ASN A 134 30.45 -16.35 20.13
C ASN A 134 30.99 -14.91 20.23
N SER A 135 30.57 -14.17 21.26
CA SER A 135 31.01 -12.80 21.51
C SER A 135 31.26 -12.55 22.98
N TRP A 136 32.42 -11.96 23.28
CA TRP A 136 32.78 -11.59 24.64
C TRP A 136 31.84 -10.53 25.21
N ILE A 137 31.53 -9.48 24.45
CA ILE A 137 30.66 -8.38 24.91
C ILE A 137 29.23 -8.87 25.14
N ALA A 138 28.68 -9.71 24.25
CA ALA A 138 27.36 -10.30 24.44
C ALA A 138 27.33 -11.25 25.65
N PHE A 139 28.38 -12.06 25.82
CA PHE A 139 28.54 -12.96 26.97
C PHE A 139 28.52 -12.21 28.30
N GLN A 140 29.28 -11.10 28.39
CA GLN A 140 29.30 -10.24 29.57
C GLN A 140 27.92 -9.64 29.89
N ARG A 141 27.22 -9.11 28.88
CA ARG A 141 25.86 -8.55 29.04
C ARG A 141 24.88 -9.61 29.56
N VAL A 142 24.93 -10.82 29.02
CA VAL A 142 24.06 -11.93 29.45
C VAL A 142 24.39 -12.37 30.87
N LEU A 143 25.66 -12.52 31.24
CA LEU A 143 26.04 -12.86 32.61
C LEU A 143 25.62 -11.75 33.59
N GLY A 144 25.83 -10.48 33.26
CA GLY A 144 25.36 -9.35 34.07
C GLY A 144 23.84 -9.33 34.26
N ALA A 145 23.07 -9.66 33.22
CA ALA A 145 21.63 -9.80 33.34
C ALA A 145 21.23 -10.97 34.25
N ILE A 146 21.94 -12.10 34.19
CA ILE A 146 21.69 -13.28 35.04
C ILE A 146 22.02 -12.97 36.51
N THR A 147 23.18 -12.39 36.80
CA THR A 147 23.60 -12.02 38.17
C THR A 147 22.78 -10.83 38.70
N GLY A 148 22.26 -9.99 37.81
CA GLY A 148 21.49 -8.78 38.14
C GLY A 148 22.34 -7.53 38.36
N THR A 149 23.66 -7.64 38.29
CA THR A 149 24.60 -6.52 38.46
C THR A 149 25.73 -6.57 37.44
N ASP A 150 26.25 -5.39 37.07
CA ASP A 150 27.46 -5.27 36.28
C ASP A 150 28.73 -5.37 37.15
N VAL A 151 29.90 -5.17 36.54
CA VAL A 151 31.21 -5.23 37.22
C VAL A 151 31.40 -4.13 38.26
N ASP A 152 30.66 -3.03 38.14
CA ASP A 152 30.69 -1.89 39.06
C ASP A 152 29.63 -2.03 40.17
N GLY A 153 28.88 -3.15 40.20
CA GLY A 153 27.81 -3.41 41.15
C GLY A 153 26.50 -2.67 40.85
N ARG A 154 26.37 -2.05 39.66
CA ARG A 154 25.14 -1.37 39.24
C ARG A 154 24.11 -2.39 38.78
N ALA A 155 22.84 -2.14 39.07
CA ALA A 155 21.75 -3.02 38.66
C ALA A 155 21.66 -3.10 37.13
N VAL A 156 21.59 -4.33 36.59
CA VAL A 156 21.42 -4.57 35.16
C VAL A 156 19.94 -4.86 34.87
N PRO A 157 19.27 -4.06 34.03
CA PRO A 157 17.88 -4.31 33.66
C PRO A 157 17.77 -5.61 32.85
N ARG A 158 16.68 -6.35 33.08
CA ARG A 158 16.38 -7.61 32.39
C ARG A 158 15.26 -7.39 31.41
N LEU A 159 15.37 -7.96 30.21
CA LEU A 159 14.31 -7.92 29.20
C LEU A 159 12.99 -8.48 29.75
N GLY A 160 13.04 -9.60 30.47
CA GLY A 160 11.85 -10.21 31.07
C GLY A 160 11.19 -9.38 32.20
N ALA A 161 11.82 -8.29 32.64
CA ALA A 161 11.29 -7.38 33.63
C ALA A 161 10.80 -6.06 33.01
N SER A 162 10.85 -5.89 31.69
CA SER A 162 10.29 -4.70 31.04
C SER A 162 8.76 -4.81 30.93
N ASP A 163 8.08 -3.69 31.09
CA ASP A 163 6.61 -3.61 31.01
C ASP A 163 6.11 -4.07 29.63
N GLU A 164 6.81 -3.71 28.55
CA GLU A 164 6.46 -4.13 27.18
C GLU A 164 6.53 -5.65 27.00
N PHE A 165 7.57 -6.30 27.54
CA PHE A 165 7.70 -7.76 27.44
C PHE A 165 6.63 -8.47 28.26
N ALA A 166 6.37 -7.96 29.47
CA ALA A 166 5.32 -8.47 30.34
C ALA A 166 3.94 -8.33 29.67
N PHE A 167 3.67 -7.19 29.04
CA PHE A 167 2.44 -6.94 28.26
C PHE A 167 2.32 -7.89 27.08
N ILE A 168 3.35 -8.05 26.25
CA ILE A 168 3.31 -9.02 25.15
C ILE A 168 3.05 -10.44 25.66
N ARG A 169 3.58 -10.82 26.82
CA ARG A 169 3.33 -12.13 27.42
C ARG A 169 1.93 -12.30 28.00
N THR A 170 1.13 -11.24 28.17
CA THR A 170 -0.31 -11.37 28.47
C THR A 170 -1.11 -11.72 27.22
N ILE A 171 -0.70 -11.22 26.05
CA ILE A 171 -1.34 -11.48 24.75
C ILE A 171 -0.86 -12.82 24.16
N MET A 172 0.46 -13.00 24.06
CA MET A 172 1.12 -14.23 23.64
C MET A 172 1.56 -15.03 24.87
N THR A 173 0.58 -15.67 25.52
CA THR A 173 0.81 -16.43 26.74
C THR A 173 1.83 -17.55 26.54
N GLU A 174 2.78 -17.63 27.46
CA GLU A 174 3.79 -18.69 27.47
C GLU A 174 3.15 -20.08 27.60
N GLY A 175 3.55 -21.02 26.74
CA GLY A 175 3.07 -22.39 26.77
C GLY A 175 1.66 -22.60 26.19
N ALA A 176 1.12 -21.60 25.49
CA ALA A 176 -0.08 -21.76 24.67
C ALA A 176 0.09 -22.89 23.63
N ALA A 177 -1.00 -23.54 23.22
CA ALA A 177 -0.96 -24.65 22.26
C ALA A 177 -0.42 -24.22 20.88
N GLU A 178 -0.48 -22.93 20.59
CA GLU A 178 0.00 -22.28 19.38
C GLU A 178 1.48 -21.83 19.47
N GLU A 179 2.17 -22.06 20.60
CA GLU A 179 3.55 -21.62 20.84
C GLU A 179 4.53 -22.81 20.88
N ASP A 180 5.25 -23.02 19.78
CA ASP A 180 6.47 -23.86 19.75
C ASP A 180 7.75 -23.00 19.83
N ALA A 181 7.67 -21.76 19.37
CA ALA A 181 8.75 -20.77 19.49
C ALA A 181 8.20 -19.35 19.56
N PHE A 182 8.94 -18.49 20.26
CA PHE A 182 8.61 -17.08 20.45
C PHE A 182 9.85 -16.22 20.17
N VAL A 183 9.68 -15.17 19.37
CA VAL A 183 10.71 -14.19 19.02
C VAL A 183 10.22 -12.82 19.43
N TYR A 184 11.07 -12.05 20.10
CA TYR A 184 10.74 -10.70 20.55
C TYR A 184 11.84 -9.71 20.20
N LEU A 185 11.47 -8.64 19.52
CA LEU A 185 12.33 -7.50 19.19
C LEU A 185 11.80 -6.29 19.94
N SER A 186 12.50 -5.89 21.01
CA SER A 186 12.08 -4.78 21.88
C SER A 186 12.31 -3.41 21.23
N ASP A 187 11.62 -2.35 21.69
CA ASP A 187 11.87 -0.97 21.24
C ASP A 187 13.36 -0.57 21.39
N PRO A 188 14.05 -0.83 22.53
CA PRO A 188 15.48 -0.54 22.65
C PRO A 188 16.35 -1.27 21.63
N PHE A 189 15.98 -2.51 21.26
CA PHE A 189 16.70 -3.27 20.23
C PHE A 189 16.53 -2.64 18.85
N ILE A 190 15.30 -2.26 18.48
CA ILE A 190 15.02 -1.65 17.18
C ILE A 190 15.68 -0.26 17.08
N ARG A 191 15.61 0.55 18.15
CA ARG A 191 16.35 1.83 18.26
C ARG A 191 17.84 1.64 18.08
N ASN A 192 18.41 0.62 18.73
CA ASN A 192 19.83 0.30 18.58
C ASN A 192 20.16 -0.08 17.12
N LEU A 193 19.30 -0.82 16.43
CA LEU A 193 19.52 -1.26 15.05
C LEU A 193 19.57 -0.08 14.06
N VAL A 194 18.79 0.97 14.31
CA VAL A 194 18.80 2.20 13.49
C VAL A 194 19.74 3.29 13.98
N GLY A 195 20.28 3.14 15.19
CA GLY A 195 21.19 4.09 15.80
C GLY A 195 22.55 4.21 15.08
N PRO A 196 23.31 5.27 15.38
CA PRO A 196 24.54 5.60 14.67
C PRO A 196 25.60 4.51 14.85
N GLN A 197 25.73 3.94 16.06
CA GLN A 197 26.70 2.88 16.33
C GLN A 197 26.48 1.67 15.41
N SER A 198 25.27 1.10 15.40
CA SER A 198 24.97 -0.08 14.58
C SER A 198 25.06 0.23 13.09
N LYS A 199 24.52 1.36 12.61
CA LYS A 199 24.54 1.70 11.18
C LYS A 199 25.94 1.95 10.64
N LEU A 200 26.77 2.66 11.40
CA LEU A 200 28.13 2.99 10.97
C LEU A 200 29.06 1.78 11.05
N THR A 201 29.03 1.02 12.16
CA THR A 201 29.81 -0.22 12.27
C THR A 201 29.38 -1.23 11.21
N GLN A 202 28.07 -1.40 10.96
CA GLN A 202 27.58 -2.26 9.88
C GLN A 202 28.12 -1.82 8.51
N ARG A 203 28.09 -0.51 8.21
CA ARG A 203 28.63 0.01 6.94
C ARG A 203 30.12 -0.27 6.81
N ARG A 204 30.92 0.01 7.84
CA ARG A 204 32.38 -0.22 7.85
C ARG A 204 32.70 -1.70 7.68
N ARG A 205 31.98 -2.58 8.38
CA ARG A 205 32.06 -4.04 8.22
C ARG A 205 31.73 -4.46 6.79
N PHE A 206 30.70 -3.91 6.16
CA PHE A 206 30.30 -4.27 4.80
C PHE A 206 31.34 -3.83 3.75
N LEU A 207 31.93 -2.65 3.91
CA LEU A 207 33.04 -2.19 3.07
C LEU A 207 34.26 -3.11 3.21
N CYS A 208 34.62 -3.47 4.45
CA CYS A 208 35.70 -4.39 4.73
C CYS A 208 35.43 -5.79 4.15
N TYR A 209 34.21 -6.32 4.33
CA TYR A 209 33.76 -7.57 3.74
C TYR A 209 33.94 -7.58 2.22
N ASN A 210 33.50 -6.52 1.54
CA ASN A 210 33.65 -6.41 0.09
C ASN A 210 35.14 -6.39 -0.33
N ASN A 211 35.99 -5.69 0.42
CA ASN A 211 37.44 -5.68 0.17
C ASN A 211 38.06 -7.08 0.31
N LEU A 212 37.72 -7.82 1.37
CA LEU A 212 38.18 -9.20 1.55
C LEU A 212 37.74 -10.12 0.39
N ARG A 213 36.54 -9.89 -0.13
CA ARG A 213 36.01 -10.62 -1.30
C ARG A 213 36.72 -10.28 -2.59
N VAL A 214 37.06 -9.01 -2.81
CA VAL A 214 37.87 -8.58 -3.95
C VAL A 214 39.23 -9.29 -3.92
N ILE A 215 39.90 -9.36 -2.77
CA ILE A 215 41.17 -10.08 -2.64
C ILE A 215 40.99 -11.57 -2.97
N GLY A 216 39.96 -12.23 -2.42
CA GLY A 216 39.71 -13.64 -2.71
C GLY A 216 39.43 -13.93 -4.18
N HIS A 217 38.72 -13.03 -4.88
CA HIS A 217 38.51 -13.13 -6.32
C HIS A 217 39.78 -12.85 -7.13
N ALA A 218 40.62 -11.90 -6.71
CA ALA A 218 41.93 -11.66 -7.30
C ALA A 218 42.86 -12.87 -7.15
N ALA A 219 42.85 -13.53 -5.99
CA ALA A 219 43.61 -14.76 -5.75
C ALA A 219 43.16 -15.93 -6.64
N LEU A 220 41.84 -16.06 -6.84
CA LEU A 220 41.28 -17.03 -7.77
C LEU A 220 41.73 -16.75 -9.22
N LEU A 221 41.69 -15.50 -9.65
CA LEU A 221 42.15 -15.09 -10.98
C LEU A 221 43.65 -15.36 -11.16
N HIS A 222 44.48 -14.97 -10.20
CA HIS A 222 45.92 -15.21 -10.21
C HIS A 222 46.26 -16.70 -10.36
N THR A 223 45.58 -17.55 -9.59
CA THR A 223 45.77 -19.01 -9.67
C THR A 223 45.36 -19.54 -11.03
N THR A 224 44.27 -19.02 -11.60
CA THR A 224 43.80 -19.40 -12.94
C THR A 224 44.79 -19.01 -14.04
N GLU A 225 45.43 -17.85 -13.94
CA GLU A 225 46.34 -17.33 -14.97
C GLU A 225 47.77 -17.90 -14.86
N THR A 226 48.26 -18.13 -13.64
CA THR A 226 49.66 -18.50 -13.39
C THR A 226 49.86 -19.98 -13.05
N GLY A 227 48.78 -20.69 -12.73
CA GLY A 227 48.84 -22.06 -12.19
C GLY A 227 49.44 -22.13 -10.77
N LYS A 228 49.65 -21.00 -10.10
CA LYS A 228 50.25 -20.94 -8.76
C LYS A 228 49.40 -20.11 -7.82
N LYS A 229 49.35 -20.50 -6.55
CA LYS A 229 48.75 -19.68 -5.50
C LYS A 229 49.63 -18.47 -5.19
N ALA A 230 49.02 -17.32 -4.98
CA ALA A 230 49.71 -16.15 -4.49
C ALA A 230 50.15 -16.35 -3.03
N ALA A 231 51.33 -15.85 -2.67
CA ALA A 231 51.80 -15.86 -1.28
C ALA A 231 51.46 -14.54 -0.55
N SER A 232 51.20 -13.47 -1.30
CA SER A 232 50.97 -12.14 -0.76
C SER A 232 50.08 -11.27 -1.65
N LEU A 233 49.60 -10.15 -1.10
CA LEU A 233 48.91 -9.12 -1.89
C LEU A 233 49.82 -8.49 -2.95
N ALA A 234 51.14 -8.45 -2.71
CA ALA A 234 52.10 -7.94 -3.68
C ALA A 234 52.19 -8.84 -4.93
N ASP A 235 52.04 -10.16 -4.77
CA ASP A 235 52.01 -11.08 -5.91
C ASP A 235 50.75 -10.88 -6.77
N LEU A 236 49.61 -10.61 -6.11
CA LEU A 236 48.35 -10.29 -6.79
C LEU A 236 48.44 -8.97 -7.55
N ALA A 237 49.14 -7.98 -6.98
CA ALA A 237 49.40 -6.70 -7.63
C ALA A 237 50.37 -6.84 -8.82
N ALA A 238 51.47 -7.58 -8.64
CA ALA A 238 52.47 -7.83 -9.68
C ALA A 238 51.89 -8.59 -10.90
N SER A 239 50.95 -9.50 -10.66
CA SER A 239 50.18 -10.19 -11.71
C SER A 239 49.01 -9.37 -12.27
N ARG A 240 48.83 -8.12 -11.83
CA ARG A 240 47.73 -7.23 -12.22
C ARG A 240 46.33 -7.78 -11.94
N CYS A 241 46.23 -8.78 -11.06
CA CYS A 241 44.97 -9.35 -10.60
C CYS A 241 44.32 -8.49 -9.49
N LEU A 242 45.12 -7.68 -8.78
CA LEU A 242 44.68 -6.73 -7.77
C LEU A 242 45.26 -5.34 -8.06
N PRO A 243 44.51 -4.24 -7.88
CA PRO A 243 45.08 -2.91 -8.06
C PRO A 243 46.22 -2.59 -7.07
N ASP A 244 47.28 -1.92 -7.50
CA ASP A 244 48.40 -1.46 -6.63
C ASP A 244 47.96 -0.50 -5.52
N ALA A 245 46.79 0.11 -5.68
CA ALA A 245 46.17 0.99 -4.71
C ALA A 245 45.48 0.23 -3.55
N PHE A 246 45.43 -1.11 -3.56
CA PHE A 246 44.82 -1.88 -2.48
C PHE A 246 45.60 -1.70 -1.17
N GLY A 247 44.90 -1.36 -0.08
CA GLY A 247 45.52 -0.91 1.16
C GLY A 247 45.92 0.58 1.18
N LYS A 248 45.54 1.36 0.15
CA LYS A 248 45.75 2.81 0.05
C LYS A 248 44.48 3.52 -0.43
N GLY A 249 44.35 4.81 -0.10
CA GLY A 249 43.23 5.64 -0.57
C GLY A 249 41.87 5.04 -0.23
N VAL A 250 41.06 4.71 -1.24
CA VAL A 250 39.70 4.17 -1.07
C VAL A 250 39.64 2.68 -0.73
N TRP A 251 40.75 1.93 -0.88
CA TRP A 251 40.81 0.48 -0.67
C TRP A 251 41.45 0.11 0.67
N VAL A 252 41.12 0.84 1.73
CA VAL A 252 41.60 0.60 3.11
C VAL A 252 40.50 -0.02 3.96
N CYS A 253 40.87 -0.60 5.10
CA CYS A 253 39.87 -0.90 6.13
C CYS A 253 39.34 0.42 6.70
N PRO A 254 38.02 0.64 6.77
CA PRO A 254 37.46 1.86 7.33
C PRO A 254 37.86 2.11 8.79
N ASP A 255 38.19 1.05 9.53
CA ASP A 255 38.65 1.11 10.93
C ASP A 255 40.19 0.96 11.06
N GLY A 256 40.94 1.21 9.98
CA GLY A 256 42.41 1.23 10.01
C GLY A 256 43.08 -0.16 10.07
N GLY A 257 42.31 -1.24 9.99
CA GLY A 257 42.86 -2.60 9.89
C GLY A 257 43.70 -2.84 8.62
N ALA A 258 44.71 -3.71 8.72
CA ALA A 258 45.51 -4.15 7.59
C ALA A 258 44.90 -5.41 6.96
N TYR A 259 44.97 -5.51 5.62
CA TYR A 259 44.60 -6.71 4.89
C TYR A 259 45.82 -7.59 4.65
N ALA A 260 45.66 -8.90 4.82
CA ALA A 260 46.68 -9.89 4.50
C ALA A 260 46.05 -11.11 3.81
N LEU A 261 46.79 -11.71 2.88
CA LEU A 261 46.40 -12.99 2.29
C LEU A 261 46.70 -14.10 3.30
N ASN A 262 45.77 -15.05 3.42
CA ASN A 262 45.96 -16.20 4.30
C ASN A 262 46.95 -17.19 3.69
N ALA A 263 47.50 -18.07 4.55
CA ALA A 263 48.43 -19.12 4.13
C ALA A 263 47.83 -20.10 3.10
N ASP A 264 46.50 -20.15 2.98
CA ASP A 264 45.83 -20.97 1.96
C ASP A 264 45.93 -20.39 0.54
N GLY A 265 46.38 -19.14 0.40
CA GLY A 265 46.56 -18.43 -0.88
C GLY A 265 45.25 -18.10 -1.61
N THR A 266 44.09 -18.30 -0.97
CA THR A 266 42.75 -18.17 -1.61
C THR A 266 41.82 -17.20 -0.88
N THR A 267 42.06 -16.97 0.41
CA THR A 267 41.27 -16.08 1.25
C THR A 267 42.14 -15.01 1.89
N ALA A 268 41.50 -13.96 2.42
CA ALA A 268 42.18 -12.88 3.11
C ALA A 268 41.55 -12.60 4.47
N ALA A 269 42.33 -11.95 5.32
CA ALA A 269 41.92 -11.49 6.64
C ALA A 269 42.15 -9.99 6.79
N CYS A 270 41.31 -9.35 7.59
CA CYS A 270 41.53 -8.02 8.10
C CYS A 270 41.94 -8.11 9.57
N SER A 271 42.99 -7.40 9.98
CA SER A 271 43.44 -7.39 11.38
C SER A 271 42.42 -6.83 12.37
N HIS A 272 41.43 -6.06 11.89
CA HIS A 272 40.38 -5.47 12.71
C HIS A 272 39.05 -6.26 12.62
N HIS A 273 38.63 -6.60 11.41
CA HIS A 273 37.32 -7.21 11.16
C HIS A 273 37.33 -8.74 11.04
N GLY A 274 38.51 -9.38 11.00
CA GLY A 274 38.64 -10.82 10.82
C GLY A 274 38.44 -11.26 9.37
N HIS A 275 37.74 -12.37 9.16
CA HIS A 275 37.59 -13.00 7.85
C HIS A 275 36.20 -12.78 7.27
N ALA A 276 36.06 -12.84 5.95
CA ALA A 276 34.77 -12.67 5.28
C ALA A 276 33.69 -13.65 5.77
N GLY A 277 34.07 -14.87 6.14
CA GLY A 277 33.15 -15.87 6.69
C GLY A 277 32.87 -15.71 8.19
N SER A 278 33.68 -14.98 8.94
CA SER A 278 33.64 -14.91 10.41
C SER A 278 34.01 -13.50 10.88
N LEU A 279 33.27 -12.50 10.38
CA LEU A 279 33.51 -11.11 10.74
C LEU A 279 33.24 -10.88 12.23
N VAL A 280 34.05 -10.02 12.85
CA VAL A 280 33.85 -9.55 14.22
C VAL A 280 32.46 -8.90 14.33
N PRO A 281 31.60 -9.30 15.31
CA PRO A 281 30.26 -8.73 15.50
C PRO A 281 30.28 -7.21 15.74
N CYS A 282 29.21 -6.50 15.35
CA CYS A 282 29.11 -5.05 15.54
C CYS A 282 29.26 -4.63 17.01
N CYS A 283 28.72 -5.42 17.95
CA CYS A 283 28.81 -5.12 19.38
C CYS A 283 30.23 -5.20 19.95
N GLU A 284 31.18 -5.84 19.26
CA GLU A 284 32.59 -5.90 19.65
C GLU A 284 33.42 -4.76 19.06
N ILE A 285 32.85 -3.96 18.16
CA ILE A 285 33.55 -2.86 17.50
C ILE A 285 33.15 -1.55 18.17
N PRO A 286 34.00 -0.97 19.03
CA PRO A 286 33.72 0.34 19.62
C PRO A 286 33.74 1.40 18.52
N LEU A 287 32.72 2.26 18.51
CA LEU A 287 32.68 3.43 17.63
C LEU A 287 33.02 4.67 18.45
N SER A 288 34.29 5.11 18.37
CA SER A 288 34.78 6.29 19.08
C SER A 288 34.63 7.56 18.26
N ASP A 289 35.02 7.49 16.98
CA ASP A 289 35.13 8.63 16.07
C ASP A 289 34.45 8.35 14.72
N ILE A 290 33.91 9.40 14.10
CA ILE A 290 33.24 9.36 12.80
C ILE A 290 33.79 10.46 11.89
N SER A 291 33.84 10.18 10.59
CA SER A 291 34.17 11.19 9.58
C SER A 291 32.97 12.11 9.30
N GLU A 292 33.24 13.31 8.76
CA GLU A 292 32.19 14.23 8.32
C GLU A 292 31.28 13.59 7.25
N SER A 293 31.86 12.82 6.33
CA SER A 293 31.11 12.07 5.31
C SER A 293 30.16 11.03 5.93
N GLU A 294 30.60 10.30 6.95
CA GLU A 294 29.76 9.36 7.69
C GLU A 294 28.63 10.06 8.43
N SER A 295 28.93 11.18 9.09
CA SER A 295 27.95 12.01 9.78
C SER A 295 26.87 12.53 8.83
N ASN A 296 27.27 13.08 7.68
CA ASN A 296 26.35 13.60 6.67
C ASN A 296 25.45 12.50 6.09
N GLN A 297 26.01 11.32 5.80
CA GLN A 297 25.24 10.18 5.30
C GLN A 297 24.26 9.64 6.34
N TYR A 298 24.68 9.52 7.60
CA TYR A 298 23.79 9.09 8.67
C TYR A 298 22.67 10.12 8.90
N SER A 299 22.99 11.41 8.85
CA SER A 299 22.00 12.49 8.97
C SER A 299 20.99 12.48 7.83
N ALA A 300 21.44 12.22 6.59
CA ALA A 300 20.56 12.06 5.44
C ALA A 300 19.68 10.79 5.53
N PHE A 301 20.25 9.69 6.02
CA PHE A 301 19.49 8.48 6.36
C PHE A 301 18.42 8.79 7.41
N LEU A 302 18.78 9.46 8.50
CA LEU A 302 17.89 9.79 9.60
C LEU A 302 16.78 10.75 9.14
N ALA A 303 17.09 11.77 8.35
CA ALA A 303 16.10 12.70 7.81
C ALA A 303 15.06 11.97 6.95
N ARG A 304 15.51 11.05 6.07
CA ARG A 304 14.61 10.22 5.26
C ARG A 304 13.83 9.24 6.13
N TYR A 305 14.50 8.58 7.06
CA TYR A 305 13.88 7.63 7.98
C TYR A 305 12.76 8.31 8.76
N ASN A 306 13.00 9.51 9.31
CA ASN A 306 12.04 10.29 10.07
C ASN A 306 10.90 10.85 9.22
N GLN A 307 11.07 11.04 7.90
CA GLN A 307 9.96 11.38 6.99
C GLN A 307 8.92 10.27 6.93
N TYR A 308 9.36 9.00 7.03
CA TYR A 308 8.49 7.82 7.00
C TYR A 308 8.09 7.30 8.39
N TRP A 309 8.98 7.43 9.39
CA TRP A 309 8.83 6.90 10.76
C TRP A 309 8.99 8.04 11.76
N ARG A 310 7.87 8.68 12.13
CA ARG A 310 7.92 10.01 12.78
C ARG A 310 8.19 10.01 14.28
N THR A 311 7.87 8.94 15.03
CA THR A 311 7.83 9.08 16.51
C THR A 311 8.29 7.86 17.33
N TYR A 312 7.90 6.62 17.02
CA TYR A 312 8.23 5.44 17.86
C TYR A 312 8.63 4.20 17.05
N PHE A 313 9.34 3.26 17.69
CA PHE A 313 9.68 1.95 17.12
C PHE A 313 8.82 0.88 17.78
N ASP A 314 7.89 0.34 17.01
CA ASP A 314 6.92 -0.64 17.50
C ASP A 314 7.61 -1.97 17.85
N PRO A 315 7.52 -2.47 19.10
CA PRO A 315 8.00 -3.80 19.46
C PRO A 315 7.35 -4.85 18.57
N ILE A 316 8.16 -5.83 18.14
CA ILE A 316 7.70 -6.91 17.27
C ILE A 316 7.76 -8.22 18.06
N ALA A 317 6.61 -8.86 18.21
CA ALA A 317 6.49 -10.20 18.78
C ALA A 317 6.06 -11.19 17.70
N ILE A 318 6.74 -12.34 17.61
CA ILE A 318 6.42 -13.40 16.64
C ILE A 318 6.26 -14.71 17.39
N ARG A 319 5.09 -15.33 17.29
CA ARG A 319 4.78 -16.68 17.77
C ARG A 319 4.72 -17.66 16.60
N LEU A 320 5.36 -18.80 16.76
CA LEU A 320 5.47 -19.85 15.74
C LEU A 320 4.87 -21.15 16.27
N GLN A 321 4.01 -21.77 15.46
CA GLN A 321 3.54 -23.15 15.64
C GLN A 321 4.03 -23.99 14.45
N LEU A 322 4.70 -25.10 14.72
CA LEU A 322 5.37 -25.93 13.73
C LEU A 322 4.98 -27.40 13.91
N THR A 323 3.78 -27.77 13.44
CA THR A 323 3.30 -29.16 13.44
C THR A 323 3.52 -29.82 12.07
N PRO A 324 3.46 -31.17 11.96
CA PRO A 324 3.57 -31.85 10.67
C PRO A 324 2.53 -31.41 9.63
N LYS A 325 1.31 -31.09 10.08
CA LYS A 325 0.16 -30.75 9.24
C LYS A 325 -0.08 -29.24 9.09
N ARG A 326 0.40 -28.43 10.02
CA ARG A 326 0.13 -26.99 10.06
C ARG A 326 1.36 -26.21 10.50
N TYR A 327 1.69 -25.18 9.73
CA TYR A 327 2.59 -24.11 10.17
C TYR A 327 1.79 -22.83 10.41
N ARG A 328 1.98 -22.20 11.56
CA ARG A 328 1.37 -20.92 11.91
C ARG A 328 2.45 -19.94 12.34
N VAL A 329 2.44 -18.75 11.75
CA VAL A 329 3.29 -17.62 12.10
C VAL A 329 2.38 -16.47 12.45
N GLU A 330 2.41 -16.03 13.70
CA GLU A 330 1.65 -14.90 14.18
C GLU A 330 2.59 -13.79 14.59
N THR A 331 2.45 -12.63 13.99
CA THR A 331 3.22 -11.43 14.27
C THR A 331 2.31 -10.40 14.90
N ILE A 332 2.71 -9.85 16.04
CA ILE A 332 2.09 -8.67 16.62
C ILE A 332 3.09 -7.53 16.54
N VAL A 333 2.62 -6.42 16.00
CA VAL A 333 3.32 -5.14 16.00
C VAL A 333 2.48 -4.20 16.87
N LEU A 334 2.97 -3.91 18.08
CA LEU A 334 2.28 -3.01 19.02
C LEU A 334 2.38 -1.56 18.53
N PRO A 335 1.29 -0.80 18.39
CA PRO A 335 1.39 0.63 18.21
C PRO A 335 1.65 1.31 19.56
N LEU A 336 2.63 2.22 19.57
CA LEU A 336 2.52 3.43 20.39
C LEU A 336 2.55 4.66 19.48
N ILE A 337 1.41 4.85 18.80
CA ILE A 337 0.87 6.12 18.25
C ILE A 337 1.63 6.76 17.07
N ASP A 338 0.86 7.02 16.01
CA ASP A 338 1.08 7.94 14.87
C ASP A 338 2.00 7.45 13.73
N ASN A 339 1.55 6.42 13.02
CA ASN A 339 2.12 6.01 11.73
C ASN A 339 1.07 6.14 10.63
N SER A 340 1.29 7.01 9.63
CA SER A 340 0.28 7.36 8.62
C SER A 340 -0.20 6.16 7.81
N ILE A 341 0.63 5.13 7.60
CA ILE A 341 0.24 3.93 6.83
C ILE A 341 -0.69 3.03 7.66
N TYR A 342 -0.33 2.74 8.92
CA TYR A 342 -1.17 1.90 9.79
C TYR A 342 -2.46 2.61 10.18
N SER A 343 -2.39 3.90 10.51
CA SER A 343 -3.58 4.68 10.83
C SER A 343 -4.55 4.72 9.65
N ASN A 344 -4.07 4.99 8.43
CA ASN A 344 -4.95 5.03 7.25
C ASN A 344 -5.58 3.65 6.95
N LEU A 345 -4.83 2.56 7.08
CA LEU A 345 -5.34 1.21 6.80
C LEU A 345 -6.27 0.72 7.93
N ALA A 346 -5.91 0.95 9.20
CA ALA A 346 -6.75 0.63 10.35
C ALA A 346 -8.05 1.43 10.34
N GLU A 347 -8.00 2.70 9.94
CA GLU A 347 -9.16 3.59 9.84
C GLU A 347 -10.04 3.23 8.65
N ALA A 348 -9.47 2.78 7.52
CA ALA A 348 -10.25 2.32 6.38
C ALA A 348 -10.92 0.95 6.63
N LEU A 349 -10.35 0.11 7.50
CA LEU A 349 -10.81 -1.26 7.72
C LEU A 349 -11.49 -1.49 9.07
N GLY A 350 -11.61 -0.46 9.93
CA GLY A 350 -11.95 -0.53 11.36
C GLY A 350 -13.16 -1.35 11.83
N GLY A 351 -13.46 -1.28 13.13
CA GLY A 351 -14.48 -2.10 13.79
C GLY A 351 -13.96 -3.49 14.21
N PRO A 352 -14.83 -4.43 14.65
CA PRO A 352 -14.39 -5.77 15.05
C PRO A 352 -13.99 -6.63 13.84
N PRO A 353 -12.95 -7.48 13.94
CA PRO A 353 -12.59 -8.40 12.86
C PRO A 353 -13.69 -9.44 12.62
N GLU A 354 -13.86 -9.87 11.37
CA GLU A 354 -14.90 -10.82 10.97
C GLU A 354 -14.32 -11.91 10.05
N PRO A 355 -14.92 -13.11 9.98
CA PRO A 355 -14.53 -14.08 8.96
C PRO A 355 -14.80 -13.49 7.57
N LEU A 356 -13.78 -13.45 6.69
CA LEU A 356 -13.86 -12.75 5.40
C LEU A 356 -14.11 -13.67 4.20
N ASP A 357 -14.15 -14.99 4.41
CA ASP A 357 -14.35 -16.00 3.37
C ASP A 357 -15.76 -16.61 3.44
N GLN A 358 -16.78 -15.77 3.64
CA GLN A 358 -18.17 -16.23 3.87
C GLN A 358 -19.02 -16.32 2.59
N PHE A 359 -18.54 -15.77 1.47
CA PHE A 359 -19.25 -15.86 0.20
C PHE A 359 -19.24 -17.31 -0.33
N PRO A 360 -20.24 -17.74 -1.11
CA PRO A 360 -20.14 -18.95 -1.92
C PRO A 360 -18.86 -18.95 -2.75
N ILE A 361 -18.07 -20.02 -2.62
CA ILE A 361 -16.79 -20.17 -3.32
C ILE A 361 -16.90 -21.28 -4.36
N PRO A 362 -16.77 -20.98 -5.66
CA PRO A 362 -16.70 -22.00 -6.68
C PRO A 362 -15.50 -22.93 -6.44
N GLN A 363 -15.64 -24.22 -6.75
CA GLN A 363 -14.54 -25.21 -6.66
C GLN A 363 -13.32 -24.84 -7.51
N ARG A 364 -13.51 -23.97 -8.50
CA ARG A 364 -12.46 -23.42 -9.34
C ARG A 364 -11.80 -22.16 -8.76
N ASN A 365 -12.20 -21.65 -7.61
CA ASN A 365 -11.53 -20.50 -6.99
C ASN A 365 -10.14 -20.91 -6.43
N ILE A 366 -9.08 -20.29 -6.93
CA ILE A 366 -7.70 -20.61 -6.55
C ILE A 366 -7.05 -19.58 -5.62
N PHE A 367 -7.61 -18.37 -5.55
CA PHE A 367 -7.09 -17.24 -4.80
C PHE A 367 -8.23 -16.30 -4.40
N THR A 368 -8.21 -15.83 -3.15
CA THR A 368 -9.13 -14.84 -2.59
C THR A 368 -8.32 -13.76 -1.88
N MET A 369 -8.63 -12.50 -2.17
CA MET A 369 -8.23 -11.35 -1.38
C MET A 369 -9.50 -10.66 -0.88
N ALA A 370 -9.72 -10.63 0.43
CA ALA A 370 -10.92 -10.09 1.05
C ALA A 370 -10.57 -9.02 2.09
N VAL A 371 -11.43 -8.01 2.20
CA VAL A 371 -11.30 -6.91 3.16
C VAL A 371 -12.67 -6.59 3.75
N LYS A 372 -12.67 -6.16 5.01
CA LYS A 372 -13.79 -5.50 5.67
C LYS A 372 -13.50 -4.00 5.76
N LEU A 373 -14.42 -3.18 5.25
CA LEU A 373 -14.30 -1.73 5.23
C LEU A 373 -15.06 -1.10 6.40
N ASP A 374 -14.47 -0.10 7.05
CA ASP A 374 -15.20 0.83 7.94
C ASP A 374 -15.93 1.86 7.08
N LYS A 375 -17.09 1.42 6.61
CA LYS A 375 -17.90 2.17 5.68
C LYS A 375 -18.36 3.51 6.25
N PRO A 376 -18.84 3.65 7.51
CA PRO A 376 -19.12 4.95 8.10
C PRO A 376 -17.95 5.94 8.01
N THR A 377 -16.76 5.53 8.42
CA THR A 377 -15.57 6.39 8.42
C THR A 377 -15.15 6.79 6.99
N LEU A 378 -15.22 5.85 6.04
CA LEU A 378 -14.96 6.14 4.62
C LEU A 378 -16.03 7.09 4.03
N PHE A 379 -17.28 6.97 4.47
CA PHE A 379 -18.38 7.81 4.01
C PHE A 379 -18.26 9.26 4.49
N GLU A 380 -17.76 9.47 5.71
CA GLU A 380 -17.47 10.80 6.24
C GLU A 380 -16.32 11.49 5.48
N LYS A 381 -15.23 10.76 5.20
CA LYS A 381 -14.04 11.34 4.53
C LYS A 381 -14.20 11.60 3.04
N SER A 382 -15.12 10.91 2.39
CA SER A 382 -15.32 11.01 0.93
C SER A 382 -16.20 12.19 0.51
N GLY A 383 -16.74 12.97 1.44
CA GLY A 383 -17.73 14.02 1.17
C GLY A 383 -19.12 13.49 0.79
N LEU A 384 -19.30 12.16 0.71
CA LEU A 384 -20.57 11.52 0.36
C LEU A 384 -21.64 11.71 1.44
N ARG A 385 -21.25 11.93 2.69
CA ARG A 385 -22.18 12.25 3.79
C ARG A 385 -22.87 13.60 3.60
N GLU A 386 -22.11 14.63 3.26
CA GLU A 386 -22.66 15.97 2.98
C GLU A 386 -23.65 15.89 1.80
N MET A 387 -23.30 15.13 0.76
CA MET A 387 -24.20 14.83 -0.36
C MET A 387 -25.46 14.06 0.06
N ASP A 388 -25.37 13.04 0.94
CA ASP A 388 -26.56 12.30 1.44
C ASP A 388 -27.50 13.23 2.23
N GLU A 389 -26.93 14.08 3.10
CA GLU A 389 -27.69 15.05 3.90
C GLU A 389 -28.39 16.11 3.02
N GLU A 390 -27.79 16.50 1.90
CA GLU A 390 -28.38 17.42 0.92
C GLU A 390 -29.42 16.75 0.03
N LEU A 391 -29.16 15.52 -0.41
CA LEU A 391 -30.12 14.72 -1.17
C LEU A 391 -31.38 14.44 -0.36
N GLN A 392 -31.24 14.18 0.93
CA GLN A 392 -32.39 14.05 1.83
C GLN A 392 -33.16 15.37 1.94
N ARG A 393 -32.46 16.50 2.13
CA ARG A 393 -33.10 17.83 2.13
C ARG A 393 -33.81 18.14 0.80
N ALA A 394 -33.23 17.74 -0.33
CA ALA A 394 -33.82 17.93 -1.67
C ALA A 394 -35.02 17.02 -1.92
N ARG A 395 -34.99 15.77 -1.42
CA ARG A 395 -36.13 14.82 -1.50
C ARG A 395 -37.29 15.24 -0.61
N ASP A 396 -37.00 15.91 0.51
CA ASP A 396 -38.00 16.46 1.42
C ASP A 396 -38.57 17.81 0.91
N ALA A 397 -37.94 18.44 -0.08
CA ALA A 397 -38.43 19.65 -0.74
C ALA A 397 -39.37 19.32 -1.93
N SER A 398 -40.53 19.98 -1.98
CA SER A 398 -41.58 19.76 -2.98
C SER A 398 -41.13 20.15 -4.41
N PRO A 399 -41.51 19.42 -5.47
CA PRO A 399 -41.01 19.61 -6.83
C PRO A 399 -41.74 20.75 -7.56
N SER A 400 -41.25 21.99 -7.48
CA SER A 400 -41.69 23.06 -8.38
C SER A 400 -40.65 24.17 -8.61
N ASP A 401 -39.39 23.81 -8.84
CA ASP A 401 -38.35 24.80 -9.16
C ASP A 401 -38.21 25.04 -10.67
N LYS A 402 -38.02 26.30 -11.09
CA LYS A 402 -37.55 26.64 -12.43
C LYS A 402 -36.12 26.15 -12.58
N GLY A 403 -35.80 25.60 -13.75
CA GLY A 403 -34.44 25.16 -14.06
C GLY A 403 -33.45 26.33 -14.10
N ILE A 404 -32.18 26.06 -13.79
CA ILE A 404 -31.07 27.03 -13.80
C ILE A 404 -31.04 27.89 -15.08
N GLY A 405 -31.32 27.29 -16.24
CA GLY A 405 -31.36 28.00 -17.52
C GLY A 405 -32.40 29.13 -17.56
N GLU A 406 -33.57 28.94 -16.94
CA GLU A 406 -34.64 29.95 -16.94
C GLU A 406 -34.32 31.13 -16.02
N VAL A 407 -33.67 30.89 -14.88
CA VAL A 407 -33.23 31.96 -13.95
C VAL A 407 -32.17 32.82 -14.62
N VAL A 408 -31.21 32.19 -15.28
CA VAL A 408 -30.15 32.87 -16.00
C VAL A 408 -30.71 33.68 -17.17
N ASP A 409 -31.66 33.14 -17.92
CA ASP A 409 -32.33 33.87 -19.01
C ASP A 409 -33.12 35.07 -18.46
N SER A 410 -33.79 34.94 -17.31
CA SER A 410 -34.44 36.06 -16.64
C SER A 410 -33.45 37.16 -16.22
N LEU A 411 -32.32 36.80 -15.59
CA LEU A 411 -31.27 37.76 -15.22
C LEU A 411 -30.67 38.46 -16.44
N LYS A 412 -30.42 37.72 -17.54
CA LYS A 412 -29.96 38.29 -18.81
C LYS A 412 -30.97 39.27 -19.40
N GLN A 413 -32.25 38.93 -19.42
CA GLN A 413 -33.31 39.83 -19.89
C GLN A 413 -33.40 41.11 -19.04
N VAL A 414 -33.27 40.99 -17.72
CA VAL A 414 -33.19 42.14 -16.81
C VAL A 414 -31.95 42.99 -17.09
N GLY A 415 -30.79 42.38 -17.31
CA GLY A 415 -29.57 43.08 -17.70
C GLY A 415 -29.71 43.87 -19.00
N VAL A 416 -30.25 43.25 -20.05
CA VAL A 416 -30.53 43.92 -21.33
C VAL A 416 -31.47 45.12 -21.13
N ALA A 417 -32.53 44.96 -20.34
CA ALA A 417 -33.45 46.06 -20.03
C ALA A 417 -32.78 47.20 -19.26
N LEU A 418 -31.95 46.89 -18.26
CA LEU A 418 -31.18 47.88 -17.48
C LEU A 418 -30.19 48.67 -18.36
N HIS A 419 -29.46 47.99 -19.25
CA HIS A 419 -28.55 48.65 -20.19
C HIS A 419 -29.29 49.49 -21.23
N THR A 420 -30.44 49.02 -21.73
CA THR A 420 -31.27 49.77 -22.69
C THR A 420 -31.89 51.01 -22.04
N TYR A 421 -32.36 50.89 -20.79
CA TYR A 421 -32.79 52.02 -19.98
C TYR A 421 -31.66 53.03 -19.79
N HIS A 422 -30.45 52.56 -19.44
CA HIS A 422 -29.28 53.43 -19.27
C HIS A 422 -28.91 54.17 -20.57
N ALA A 423 -28.95 53.48 -21.71
CA ALA A 423 -28.67 54.09 -23.02
C ALA A 423 -29.66 55.21 -23.36
N ALA A 424 -30.95 55.04 -23.03
CA ALA A 424 -31.98 56.04 -23.26
C ALA A 424 -31.94 57.21 -22.25
N ASN A 425 -31.62 56.93 -20.98
CA ASN A 425 -31.80 57.88 -19.86
C ASN A 425 -30.49 58.40 -19.26
N ARG A 426 -29.32 57.97 -19.77
CA ARG A 426 -27.96 58.30 -19.28
C ARG A 426 -27.74 58.03 -17.78
N SER A 427 -28.55 57.14 -17.20
CA SER A 427 -28.51 56.70 -15.80
C SER A 427 -29.35 55.44 -15.66
N PHE A 428 -29.05 54.60 -14.67
CA PHE A 428 -29.92 53.48 -14.28
C PHE A 428 -31.19 54.00 -13.58
N PRO A 429 -32.23 53.16 -13.40
CA PRO A 429 -33.48 53.57 -12.75
C PRO A 429 -33.24 54.29 -11.41
N PRO A 430 -34.08 55.29 -11.08
CA PRO A 430 -33.88 56.11 -9.88
C PRO A 430 -33.93 55.27 -8.60
N PRO A 431 -33.10 55.59 -7.58
CA PRO A 431 -33.17 54.94 -6.27
C PRO A 431 -34.52 55.21 -5.57
N PRO A 432 -34.92 54.35 -4.62
CA PRO A 432 -36.19 54.50 -3.91
C PRO A 432 -36.22 55.76 -3.02
N GLY A 433 -37.37 56.44 -2.93
CA GLY A 433 -37.63 57.47 -1.91
C GLY A 433 -38.64 58.56 -2.29
N LYS A 434 -39.10 59.30 -1.27
CA LYS A 434 -40.24 60.23 -1.37
C LYS A 434 -39.88 61.59 -1.98
N GLY A 435 -40.74 62.10 -2.87
CA GLY A 435 -40.92 63.53 -3.15
C GLY A 435 -39.77 64.31 -3.82
N SER A 436 -38.75 63.65 -4.38
CA SER A 436 -37.65 64.32 -5.10
C SER A 436 -37.56 63.85 -6.56
N LYS A 437 -37.22 64.74 -7.51
CA LYS A 437 -37.08 64.40 -8.95
C LYS A 437 -36.08 63.26 -9.25
N ASN A 438 -35.24 62.91 -8.29
CA ASN A 438 -34.21 61.87 -8.43
C ASN A 438 -34.56 60.56 -7.72
N ARG A 439 -35.71 60.47 -7.03
CA ARG A 439 -36.16 59.26 -6.34
C ARG A 439 -37.57 58.88 -6.79
N SER A 440 -37.87 57.58 -6.78
CA SER A 440 -39.19 57.06 -7.18
C SER A 440 -39.85 56.32 -6.02
N GLU A 441 -41.18 56.41 -5.96
CA GLU A 441 -42.02 55.60 -5.06
C GLU A 441 -42.50 54.30 -5.74
N LEU A 442 -42.04 54.03 -6.97
CA LEU A 442 -42.19 52.78 -7.71
C LEU A 442 -40.86 52.06 -7.91
N SER A 443 -40.89 50.73 -8.01
CA SER A 443 -39.70 49.88 -8.21
C SER A 443 -38.95 50.18 -9.50
N TRP A 444 -37.64 49.95 -9.51
CA TRP A 444 -36.83 49.89 -10.72
C TRP A 444 -37.42 48.92 -11.75
N ARG A 445 -38.06 47.82 -11.30
CA ARG A 445 -38.74 46.84 -12.15
C ARG A 445 -39.88 47.45 -12.97
N VAL A 446 -40.59 48.45 -12.43
CA VAL A 446 -41.66 49.18 -13.15
C VAL A 446 -41.06 50.06 -14.25
N HIS A 447 -39.96 50.75 -13.96
CA HIS A 447 -39.25 51.60 -14.94
C HIS A 447 -38.64 50.82 -16.11
N LEU A 448 -38.44 49.51 -15.95
CA LEU A 448 -37.93 48.63 -17.01
C LEU A 448 -39.01 48.05 -17.93
N LEU A 449 -40.29 48.17 -17.58
CA LEU A 449 -41.39 47.58 -18.37
C LEU A 449 -41.38 47.97 -19.86
N PRO A 450 -41.13 49.23 -20.27
CA PRO A 450 -41.05 49.59 -21.69
C PRO A 450 -39.93 48.87 -22.44
N TYR A 451 -38.88 48.44 -21.74
CA TYR A 451 -37.71 47.75 -22.28
C TYR A 451 -37.82 46.22 -22.20
N LEU A 452 -38.93 45.72 -21.63
CA LEU A 452 -39.28 44.31 -21.51
C LEU A 452 -40.53 43.97 -22.34
N GLU A 453 -40.85 44.79 -23.34
CA GLU A 453 -42.05 44.67 -24.18
C GLU A 453 -43.38 44.75 -23.39
N GLN A 454 -43.39 45.46 -22.25
CA GLN A 454 -44.54 45.65 -21.37
C GLN A 454 -45.02 47.12 -21.31
N SER A 455 -44.96 47.85 -22.43
CA SER A 455 -45.36 49.26 -22.50
C SER A 455 -46.81 49.51 -22.08
N ASP A 456 -47.74 48.63 -22.50
CA ASP A 456 -49.16 48.73 -22.14
C ASP A 456 -49.41 48.64 -20.63
N LEU A 457 -48.57 47.86 -19.92
CA LEU A 457 -48.62 47.75 -18.46
C LEU A 457 -47.99 48.98 -17.80
N TYR A 458 -46.91 49.53 -18.37
CA TYR A 458 -46.26 50.73 -17.88
C TYR A 458 -47.19 51.95 -17.90
N GLU A 459 -47.95 52.14 -18.99
CA GLU A 459 -48.91 53.25 -19.13
C GLU A 459 -50.07 53.19 -18.13
N GLN A 460 -50.34 52.02 -17.54
CA GLN A 460 -51.35 51.86 -16.50
C GLN A 460 -50.87 52.37 -15.12
N PHE A 461 -49.56 52.50 -14.87
CA PHE A 461 -49.04 52.99 -13.60
C PHE A 461 -49.11 54.51 -13.49
N HIS A 462 -49.57 55.01 -12.34
CA HIS A 462 -49.40 56.42 -11.97
C HIS A 462 -48.01 56.61 -11.37
N LEU A 463 -47.08 57.17 -12.17
CA LEU A 463 -45.65 57.29 -11.81
C LEU A 463 -45.36 58.31 -10.71
N ASP A 464 -46.31 59.18 -10.42
CA ASP A 464 -46.31 60.19 -9.37
C ASP A 464 -46.96 59.72 -8.05
N GLU A 465 -47.50 58.49 -8.04
CA GLU A 465 -48.08 57.84 -6.86
C GLU A 465 -47.20 56.69 -6.34
N PRO A 466 -47.26 56.35 -5.04
CA PRO A 466 -46.54 55.19 -4.50
C PRO A 466 -47.13 53.88 -5.00
N TRP A 467 -46.34 52.81 -4.90
CA TRP A 467 -46.72 51.46 -5.33
C TRP A 467 -47.97 50.92 -4.63
N ASP A 468 -48.25 51.37 -3.40
CA ASP A 468 -49.37 50.95 -2.56
C ASP A 468 -50.59 51.90 -2.63
N SER A 469 -50.58 52.86 -3.58
CA SER A 469 -51.76 53.69 -3.84
C SER A 469 -52.97 52.84 -4.24
N PRO A 470 -54.21 53.28 -3.99
CA PRO A 470 -55.41 52.53 -4.35
C PRO A 470 -55.45 52.10 -5.82
N HIS A 471 -54.84 52.88 -6.72
CA HIS A 471 -54.71 52.57 -8.14
C HIS A 471 -53.58 51.58 -8.42
N ASN A 472 -52.33 51.93 -8.08
CA ASN A 472 -51.14 51.14 -8.42
C ASN A 472 -51.13 49.76 -7.75
N LYS A 473 -51.74 49.62 -6.55
CA LYS A 473 -51.84 48.35 -5.84
C LYS A 473 -52.62 47.29 -6.63
N THR A 474 -53.57 47.70 -7.48
CA THR A 474 -54.33 46.77 -8.34
C THR A 474 -53.48 46.11 -9.42
N LEU A 475 -52.34 46.71 -9.77
CA LEU A 475 -51.42 46.24 -10.81
C LEU A 475 -50.39 45.24 -10.30
N VAL A 476 -50.26 45.05 -8.98
CA VAL A 476 -49.33 44.09 -8.36
C VAL A 476 -49.52 42.67 -8.89
N ALA A 477 -50.77 42.26 -9.15
CA ALA A 477 -51.09 40.94 -9.68
C ALA A 477 -50.68 40.73 -11.15
N LYS A 478 -50.34 41.80 -11.89
CA LYS A 478 -49.92 41.74 -13.30
C LYS A 478 -48.39 41.65 -13.44
N MET A 479 -47.75 40.85 -12.59
CA MET A 479 -46.28 40.71 -12.60
C MET A 479 -45.78 40.07 -13.91
N PRO A 480 -44.83 40.71 -14.62
CA PRO A 480 -44.21 40.11 -15.80
C PRO A 480 -43.50 38.78 -15.49
N ARG A 481 -43.56 37.83 -16.45
CA ARG A 481 -42.98 36.48 -16.31
C ARG A 481 -41.49 36.50 -15.93
N VAL A 482 -40.73 37.47 -16.43
CA VAL A 482 -39.29 37.61 -16.15
C VAL A 482 -38.98 37.79 -14.66
N TYR A 483 -39.90 38.41 -13.91
CA TYR A 483 -39.76 38.66 -12.46
C TYR A 483 -40.44 37.60 -11.58
N CYS A 484 -41.20 36.69 -12.19
CA CYS A 484 -41.99 35.72 -11.45
C CYS A 484 -41.07 34.68 -10.77
N PRO A 485 -41.23 34.40 -9.47
CA PRO A 485 -40.47 33.37 -8.78
C PRO A 485 -41.00 31.97 -9.14
N ASP A 486 -40.32 30.94 -8.67
CA ASP A 486 -40.66 29.54 -8.94
C ASP A 486 -41.87 29.11 -8.10
N SER A 487 -41.89 29.55 -6.84
CA SER A 487 -42.96 29.27 -5.90
C SER A 487 -44.26 29.96 -6.34
N PRO A 488 -45.32 29.19 -6.67
CA PRO A 488 -46.62 29.75 -7.04
C PRO A 488 -47.24 30.59 -5.91
N GLU A 489 -46.93 30.27 -4.65
CA GLU A 489 -47.41 30.99 -3.48
C GLU A 489 -46.78 32.39 -3.37
N ILE A 490 -45.46 32.49 -3.60
CA ILE A 490 -44.74 33.77 -3.61
C ILE A 490 -45.16 34.60 -4.82
N ALA A 491 -45.36 33.96 -5.98
CA ALA A 491 -45.86 34.61 -7.18
C ALA A 491 -47.28 35.18 -6.99
N ALA A 492 -48.18 34.44 -6.33
CA ALA A 492 -49.54 34.88 -6.03
C ALA A 492 -49.59 36.07 -5.07
N GLN A 493 -48.58 36.22 -4.21
CA GLN A 493 -48.40 37.39 -3.34
C GLN A 493 -47.85 38.62 -4.09
N GLY A 494 -47.53 38.49 -5.39
CA GLY A 494 -46.93 39.56 -6.19
C GLY A 494 -45.49 39.87 -5.81
N LYS A 495 -44.76 38.90 -5.26
CA LYS A 495 -43.35 39.05 -4.86
C LYS A 495 -42.41 38.49 -5.92
N SER A 496 -41.23 39.09 -6.04
CA SER A 496 -40.16 38.69 -6.95
C SER A 496 -38.90 38.35 -6.17
N THR A 497 -38.18 37.32 -6.63
CA THR A 497 -36.88 36.90 -6.10
C THR A 497 -35.71 37.61 -6.77
N ILE A 498 -35.89 38.27 -7.92
CA ILE A 498 -34.81 39.01 -8.59
C ILE A 498 -34.72 40.40 -7.96
N ALA A 499 -33.62 40.74 -7.31
CA ALA A 499 -33.42 42.04 -6.67
C ALA A 499 -32.09 42.70 -7.06
N VAL A 500 -32.08 44.03 -7.08
CA VAL A 500 -30.86 44.84 -7.18
C VAL A 500 -30.26 45.04 -5.79
N CYS A 501 -28.93 45.03 -5.70
CA CYS A 501 -28.22 45.18 -4.43
C CYS A 501 -28.23 46.64 -3.95
N ARG A 502 -28.67 46.86 -2.71
CA ARG A 502 -28.77 48.18 -2.07
C ARG A 502 -27.89 48.25 -0.82
N GLY A 503 -27.17 49.35 -0.65
CA GLY A 503 -26.28 49.60 0.50
C GLY A 503 -25.31 50.75 0.21
N ASP A 504 -24.62 51.24 1.24
CA ASP A 504 -23.65 52.33 1.07
C ASP A 504 -22.52 51.90 0.14
N GLY A 505 -22.35 52.61 -0.99
CA GLY A 505 -21.32 52.28 -1.98
C GLY A 505 -21.62 51.10 -2.90
N LEU A 506 -22.82 50.52 -2.85
CA LEU A 506 -23.26 49.44 -3.76
C LEU A 506 -23.94 49.99 -5.03
N PHE A 507 -24.42 49.09 -5.89
CA PHE A 507 -25.10 49.44 -7.14
C PHE A 507 -26.24 50.45 -6.94
N ILE A 508 -27.15 50.23 -5.97
CA ILE A 508 -28.04 51.27 -5.46
C ILE A 508 -27.51 51.77 -4.11
N SER A 509 -26.96 52.98 -4.12
CA SER A 509 -26.43 53.63 -2.93
C SER A 509 -27.51 54.40 -2.16
N ASN A 510 -27.42 54.44 -0.83
CA ASN A 510 -28.33 55.22 0.01
C ASN A 510 -28.10 56.74 -0.08
N ASP A 511 -27.03 57.18 -0.77
CA ASP A 511 -26.74 58.58 -1.07
C ASP A 511 -27.83 59.29 -1.90
N GLY A 512 -28.76 58.53 -2.50
CA GLY A 512 -29.87 59.04 -3.29
C GLY A 512 -29.47 59.60 -4.65
N LEU A 513 -28.24 59.35 -5.11
CA LEU A 513 -27.77 59.68 -6.44
C LEU A 513 -28.13 58.55 -7.41
N ARG A 514 -28.40 58.93 -8.66
CA ARG A 514 -28.60 57.94 -9.72
C ARG A 514 -27.28 57.30 -10.10
N THR A 515 -27.23 55.98 -10.10
CA THR A 515 -26.07 55.23 -10.57
C THR A 515 -25.93 55.35 -12.08
N ARG A 516 -24.70 55.58 -12.54
CA ARG A 516 -24.34 55.59 -13.96
C ARG A 516 -23.17 54.65 -14.18
N LEU A 517 -22.99 54.16 -15.40
CA LEU A 517 -21.83 53.32 -15.73
C LEU A 517 -20.50 54.00 -15.38
N GLU A 518 -20.39 55.33 -15.51
CA GLU A 518 -19.16 56.07 -15.17
C GLU A 518 -18.88 56.15 -13.66
N THR A 519 -19.87 55.82 -12.83
CA THR A 519 -19.73 55.79 -11.36
C THR A 519 -19.27 54.42 -10.82
N ILE A 520 -19.20 53.40 -11.69
CA ILE A 520 -18.69 52.06 -11.38
C ILE A 520 -17.19 52.05 -11.71
N ARG A 521 -16.36 52.34 -10.70
CA ARG A 521 -14.91 52.54 -10.84
C ARG A 521 -14.07 51.29 -10.64
N ASP A 522 -14.65 50.25 -10.03
CA ASP A 522 -13.96 48.97 -9.81
C ASP A 522 -14.02 48.04 -11.03
N GLY A 523 -14.76 48.45 -12.07
CA GLY A 523 -14.91 47.71 -13.32
C GLY A 523 -16.30 47.11 -13.49
N THR A 524 -16.94 47.33 -14.65
CA THR A 524 -18.30 46.83 -14.91
C THR A 524 -18.39 45.31 -14.90
N SER A 525 -17.28 44.65 -15.23
CA SER A 525 -17.18 43.19 -15.26
C SER A 525 -16.93 42.55 -13.90
N ASP A 526 -16.67 43.37 -12.86
CA ASP A 526 -16.29 42.92 -11.52
C ASP A 526 -17.31 43.37 -10.45
N THR A 527 -18.27 44.24 -10.81
CA THR A 527 -19.33 44.73 -9.92
C THR A 527 -20.69 44.05 -10.19
N ILE A 528 -21.29 43.42 -9.18
CA ILE A 528 -22.63 42.82 -9.20
C ILE A 528 -23.71 43.91 -9.12
N MET A 529 -24.73 43.83 -9.99
CA MET A 529 -25.89 44.73 -9.99
C MET A 529 -27.16 44.09 -9.41
N ALA A 530 -27.43 42.82 -9.71
CA ALA A 530 -28.64 42.12 -9.29
C ALA A 530 -28.39 40.65 -9.00
N ILE A 531 -29.22 40.07 -8.15
CA ILE A 531 -29.08 38.73 -7.57
C ILE A 531 -30.44 38.02 -7.50
N GLU A 532 -30.39 36.71 -7.32
CA GLU A 532 -31.56 35.92 -6.94
C GLU A 532 -31.63 35.76 -5.41
N LEU A 533 -32.75 36.15 -4.83
CA LEU A 533 -33.07 36.07 -3.40
C LEU A 533 -33.79 34.76 -3.05
N ASP A 534 -33.66 34.36 -1.80
CA ASP A 534 -34.50 33.31 -1.21
C ASP A 534 -35.98 33.74 -1.11
N ASP A 535 -36.90 32.77 -1.15
CA ASP A 535 -38.36 33.03 -1.07
C ASP A 535 -38.73 33.71 0.26
N ALA A 536 -38.00 33.42 1.33
CA ALA A 536 -38.25 33.99 2.66
C ALA A 536 -38.10 35.52 2.70
N VAL A 537 -37.29 36.10 1.80
CA VAL A 537 -36.97 37.53 1.76
C VAL A 537 -37.44 38.20 0.46
N ALA A 538 -38.24 37.50 -0.36
CA ALA A 538 -38.77 38.03 -1.61
C ALA A 538 -39.67 39.27 -1.39
N GLU A 539 -39.56 40.25 -2.29
CA GLU A 539 -40.18 41.56 -2.16
C GLU A 539 -41.27 41.78 -3.20
N ILE A 540 -42.29 42.60 -2.88
CA ILE A 540 -43.33 42.98 -3.84
C ILE A 540 -42.70 43.70 -5.03
N TRP A 541 -42.92 43.19 -6.25
CA TRP A 541 -42.14 43.61 -7.43
C TRP A 541 -42.34 45.09 -7.81
N THR A 542 -43.47 45.70 -7.44
CA THR A 542 -43.75 47.13 -7.68
C THR A 542 -43.26 48.05 -6.57
N LYS A 543 -42.91 47.52 -5.39
CA LYS A 543 -42.43 48.29 -4.24
C LYS A 543 -41.11 48.98 -4.58
N ALA A 544 -41.03 50.29 -4.32
CA ALA A 544 -39.79 51.04 -4.41
C ALA A 544 -38.83 50.61 -3.30
N ASP A 545 -38.08 49.55 -3.58
CA ASP A 545 -36.98 49.08 -2.74
C ASP A 545 -35.91 48.38 -3.59
N GLY A 546 -34.73 48.26 -3.00
CA GLY A 546 -33.70 47.31 -3.39
C GLY A 546 -33.31 46.52 -2.15
N HIS A 547 -32.76 45.32 -2.33
CA HIS A 547 -32.48 44.44 -1.21
C HIS A 547 -31.24 44.90 -0.45
N GLU A 548 -31.40 45.18 0.85
CA GLU A 548 -30.31 45.67 1.71
C GLU A 548 -29.32 44.53 2.01
N ILE A 549 -28.07 44.70 1.58
CA ILE A 549 -27.03 43.68 1.72
C ILE A 549 -26.18 43.94 2.97
N ASN A 550 -26.06 42.94 3.83
CA ASN A 550 -25.06 42.93 4.90
C ASN A 550 -23.71 42.46 4.32
N LEU A 551 -22.72 43.35 4.24
CA LEU A 551 -21.39 43.04 3.69
C LEU A 551 -20.57 42.05 4.54
N GLU A 552 -20.89 41.83 5.82
CA GLU A 552 -20.25 40.80 6.64
C GLU A 552 -20.69 39.38 6.23
N HIS A 553 -21.92 39.26 5.74
CA HIS A 553 -22.55 38.00 5.29
C HIS A 553 -23.34 38.22 3.99
N PRO A 554 -22.67 38.56 2.88
CA PRO A 554 -23.32 39.11 1.68
C PRO A 554 -24.28 38.15 1.00
N THR A 555 -24.03 36.84 1.07
CA THR A 555 -24.83 35.79 0.42
C THR A 555 -25.94 35.21 1.28
N ALA A 556 -26.10 35.65 2.54
CA ALA A 556 -27.05 35.06 3.50
C ALA A 556 -28.53 35.13 3.08
N SER A 557 -28.85 36.02 2.15
CA SER A 557 -30.21 36.22 1.61
C SER A 557 -30.38 35.72 0.18
N TRP A 558 -29.33 35.14 -0.40
CA TRP A 558 -29.29 34.72 -1.79
C TRP A 558 -29.81 33.29 -1.89
N ARG A 559 -30.47 32.99 -3.00
CA ARG A 559 -30.84 31.63 -3.32
C ARG A 559 -29.60 30.85 -3.79
N THR A 560 -29.47 29.62 -3.31
CA THR A 560 -28.43 28.68 -3.76
C THR A 560 -29.07 27.62 -4.63
N ARG A 561 -28.54 27.41 -5.84
CA ARG A 561 -28.98 26.35 -6.77
C ARG A 561 -27.76 25.54 -7.19
N SER A 562 -27.80 24.23 -6.95
CA SER A 562 -26.70 23.31 -7.28
C SER A 562 -25.33 23.86 -6.84
N PHE A 563 -25.22 24.23 -5.56
CA PHE A 563 -24.01 24.77 -4.94
C PHE A 563 -23.50 26.11 -5.49
N ARG A 564 -24.32 26.83 -6.25
CA ARG A 564 -23.95 28.12 -6.84
C ARG A 564 -25.02 29.18 -6.61
N HIS A 565 -24.57 30.42 -6.55
CA HIS A 565 -25.39 31.60 -6.64
C HIS A 565 -25.31 32.19 -8.04
N PHE A 566 -26.41 32.77 -8.52
CA PHE A 566 -26.45 33.45 -9.81
C PHE A 566 -26.56 34.96 -9.61
N ALA A 567 -25.58 35.68 -10.15
CA ALA A 567 -25.48 37.14 -10.02
C ALA A 567 -25.31 37.79 -11.41
N LEU A 568 -26.05 38.86 -11.64
CA LEU A 568 -25.94 39.70 -12.82
C LEU A 568 -24.87 40.78 -12.58
N MET A 569 -23.86 40.81 -13.43
CA MET A 569 -22.76 41.77 -13.43
C MET A 569 -23.13 43.06 -14.13
N SER A 570 -22.40 44.13 -13.83
CA SER A 570 -22.65 45.49 -14.36
C SER A 570 -22.33 45.65 -15.86
N ASP A 571 -21.71 44.65 -16.48
CA ASP A 571 -21.49 44.53 -17.93
C ASP A 571 -22.59 43.69 -18.65
N GLY A 572 -23.55 43.16 -17.89
CA GLY A 572 -24.65 42.33 -18.38
C GLY A 572 -24.37 40.83 -18.42
N ALA A 573 -23.18 40.38 -18.01
CA ALA A 573 -22.89 38.95 -17.85
C ALA A 573 -23.60 38.37 -16.60
N VAL A 574 -23.97 37.10 -16.64
CA VAL A 574 -24.45 36.38 -15.45
C VAL A 574 -23.36 35.41 -15.00
N LEU A 575 -22.90 35.55 -13.75
CA LEU A 575 -21.92 34.67 -13.14
C LEU A 575 -22.60 33.60 -12.31
N ALA A 576 -22.01 32.41 -12.31
CA ALA A 576 -22.34 31.34 -11.38
C ALA A 576 -21.23 31.27 -10.31
N ILE A 577 -21.52 31.81 -9.13
CA ILE A 577 -20.58 31.97 -8.02
C ILE A 577 -20.71 30.75 -7.08
N PRO A 578 -19.65 29.98 -6.81
CA PRO A 578 -19.71 28.87 -5.85
C PRO A 578 -20.18 29.31 -4.46
N ALA A 579 -21.03 28.52 -3.80
CA ALA A 579 -21.52 28.80 -2.45
C ALA A 579 -20.40 28.78 -1.38
N THR A 580 -19.25 28.18 -1.70
CA THR A 580 -18.06 28.13 -0.85
C THR A 580 -17.14 29.36 -1.01
N THR A 581 -17.49 30.32 -1.87
CA THR A 581 -16.69 31.54 -2.08
C THR A 581 -16.64 32.38 -0.80
N SER A 582 -15.47 32.98 -0.51
CA SER A 582 -15.28 33.79 0.69
C SER A 582 -16.15 35.06 0.68
N ASN A 583 -16.68 35.42 1.85
CA ASN A 583 -17.49 36.64 2.02
C ASN A 583 -16.71 37.90 1.60
N GLU A 584 -15.40 37.94 1.83
CA GLU A 584 -14.53 39.06 1.43
C GLU A 584 -14.54 39.30 -0.08
N LEU A 585 -14.43 38.23 -0.88
CA LEU A 585 -14.43 38.33 -2.35
C LEU A 585 -15.81 38.76 -2.87
N VAL A 586 -16.90 38.17 -2.34
CA VAL A 586 -18.27 38.54 -2.73
C VAL A 586 -18.61 39.98 -2.30
N ALA A 587 -18.17 40.40 -1.11
CA ALA A 587 -18.35 41.77 -0.63
C ALA A 587 -17.63 42.77 -1.54
N GLY A 588 -16.40 42.47 -1.96
CA GLY A 588 -15.67 43.28 -2.95
C GLY A 588 -16.38 43.34 -4.30
N MET A 589 -16.99 42.25 -4.76
CA MET A 589 -17.78 42.26 -6.00
C MET A 589 -19.08 43.08 -5.90
N LEU A 590 -19.55 43.45 -4.71
CA LEU A 590 -20.79 44.22 -4.53
C LEU A 590 -20.55 45.75 -4.50
N THR A 591 -19.32 46.19 -4.20
CA THR A 591 -18.95 47.61 -4.16
C THR A 591 -18.73 48.14 -5.58
N ARG A 592 -19.12 49.41 -5.82
CA ARG A 592 -18.96 50.05 -7.14
C ARG A 592 -17.69 50.90 -7.25
N ALA A 593 -17.04 51.25 -6.14
CA ALA A 593 -15.87 52.13 -6.10
C ALA A 593 -14.97 51.93 -4.85
N GLY A 594 -14.95 50.72 -4.27
CA GLY A 594 -14.17 50.37 -3.08
C GLY A 594 -12.68 50.11 -3.34
N LYS A 595 -12.28 49.88 -4.61
CA LYS A 595 -10.90 49.59 -5.06
C LYS A 595 -10.29 48.30 -4.51
N GLU A 596 -11.13 47.34 -4.11
CA GLU A 596 -10.69 46.03 -3.69
C GLU A 596 -10.07 45.25 -4.87
N PRO A 597 -8.99 44.47 -4.66
CA PRO A 597 -8.44 43.61 -5.69
C PRO A 597 -9.38 42.41 -5.91
N ILE A 598 -10.05 42.37 -7.06
CA ILE A 598 -10.98 41.30 -7.44
C ILE A 598 -10.34 40.45 -8.54
N ASP A 599 -10.15 39.16 -8.28
CA ASP A 599 -9.71 38.18 -9.28
C ASP A 599 -10.80 37.13 -9.47
N ILE A 600 -11.56 37.23 -10.57
CA ILE A 600 -12.69 36.34 -10.87
C ILE A 600 -12.19 35.21 -11.79
N PRO A 601 -12.25 33.94 -11.35
CA PRO A 601 -11.88 32.82 -12.20
C PRO A 601 -12.69 32.75 -13.49
N LEU A 602 -12.03 32.43 -14.60
CA LEU A 602 -12.64 32.47 -15.95
C LEU A 602 -13.80 31.48 -16.09
N GLU A 603 -13.75 30.38 -15.34
CA GLU A 603 -14.78 29.34 -15.27
C GLU A 603 -16.13 29.81 -14.69
N TRP A 604 -16.18 30.93 -13.95
CA TRP A 604 -17.45 31.48 -13.44
C TRP A 604 -18.24 32.18 -14.55
N ARG A 605 -17.56 32.60 -15.62
CA ARG A 605 -18.12 33.30 -16.78
C ARG A 605 -18.62 32.33 -17.87
N SER A 606 -18.13 31.09 -17.89
CA SER A 606 -18.38 30.13 -18.98
C SER A 606 -19.66 29.29 -18.82
N GLY A 607 -20.37 29.40 -17.69
CA GLY A 607 -21.56 28.60 -17.37
C GLY A 607 -22.79 28.83 -18.25
N VAL A 608 -22.77 29.73 -19.25
CA VAL A 608 -23.98 30.04 -20.05
C VAL A 608 -23.73 30.34 -21.53
N SER A 609 -22.81 29.63 -22.16
CA SER A 609 -22.81 29.50 -23.63
C SER A 609 -23.32 28.11 -24.01
N ARG A 610 -24.27 28.03 -24.95
CA ARG A 610 -24.73 26.76 -25.57
C ARG A 610 -23.52 25.84 -25.81
N PRO A 611 -23.59 24.55 -25.44
CA PRO A 611 -22.39 23.77 -25.26
C PRO A 611 -21.68 23.54 -26.61
N PRO A 612 -20.35 23.77 -26.70
CA PRO A 612 -19.53 23.10 -27.69
C PRO A 612 -19.46 21.60 -27.33
N ARG A 613 -19.49 20.76 -28.36
CA ARG A 613 -19.72 19.31 -28.34
C ARG A 613 -18.66 18.43 -27.63
N SER A 614 -17.86 18.93 -26.67
CA SER A 614 -16.73 18.15 -26.13
C SER A 614 -16.39 18.36 -24.65
N GLY A 615 -17.35 18.74 -23.79
CA GLY A 615 -17.11 19.01 -22.35
C GLY A 615 -18.00 18.23 -21.38
N ARG A 616 -18.30 16.96 -21.67
CA ARG A 616 -19.39 16.20 -21.02
C ARG A 616 -19.05 15.46 -19.70
N TRP A 617 -17.84 15.56 -19.15
CA TRP A 617 -17.41 14.60 -18.11
C TRP A 617 -17.59 15.02 -16.64
N HIS A 618 -17.86 16.30 -16.32
CA HIS A 618 -18.01 16.74 -14.91
C HIS A 618 -19.45 16.99 -14.46
N ASP A 619 -20.32 17.63 -15.26
CA ASP A 619 -21.74 17.85 -14.89
C ASP A 619 -22.57 16.55 -14.94
N ASP A 620 -22.25 15.62 -15.85
CA ASP A 620 -22.96 14.32 -15.95
C ASP A 620 -22.76 13.44 -14.70
N ARG A 621 -21.72 13.65 -13.88
CA ARG A 621 -21.45 12.80 -12.69
C ARG A 621 -22.47 12.98 -11.58
N MET A 622 -22.93 14.21 -11.31
CA MET A 622 -23.87 14.46 -10.21
C MET A 622 -25.27 13.99 -10.57
N GLN A 623 -25.70 14.22 -11.81
CA GLN A 623 -26.96 13.71 -12.34
C GLN A 623 -26.97 12.17 -12.39
N PHE A 624 -25.83 11.56 -12.75
CA PHE A 624 -25.63 10.11 -12.68
C PHE A 624 -25.72 9.58 -11.24
N VAL A 625 -25.06 10.22 -10.26
CA VAL A 625 -25.11 9.81 -8.84
C VAL A 625 -26.54 9.85 -8.27
N GLU A 626 -27.32 10.88 -8.63
CA GLU A 626 -28.74 11.02 -8.25
C GLU A 626 -29.64 10.01 -8.98
N GLU A 627 -29.52 9.89 -10.30
CA GLU A 627 -30.36 9.04 -11.16
C GLU A 627 -30.31 7.56 -10.75
N PHE A 628 -29.13 7.05 -10.38
CA PHE A 628 -28.94 5.66 -9.96
C PHE A 628 -29.00 5.45 -8.43
N GLY A 629 -29.21 6.52 -7.66
CA GLY A 629 -29.20 6.47 -6.20
C GLY A 629 -27.89 5.91 -5.64
N LEU A 630 -26.74 6.28 -6.24
CA LEU A 630 -25.44 5.67 -5.90
C LEU A 630 -25.02 5.95 -4.45
N VAL A 631 -25.46 7.06 -3.88
CA VAL A 631 -25.25 7.39 -2.47
C VAL A 631 -25.96 6.38 -1.58
N ASP A 632 -27.25 6.11 -1.81
CA ASP A 632 -28.01 5.08 -1.07
C ASP A 632 -27.45 3.67 -1.32
N PHE A 633 -27.07 3.37 -2.57
CA PHE A 633 -26.43 2.10 -2.94
C PHE A 633 -25.15 1.87 -2.15
N LEU A 634 -24.24 2.86 -2.15
CA LEU A 634 -22.98 2.79 -1.43
C LEU A 634 -23.23 2.79 0.08
N ALA A 635 -24.07 3.67 0.63
CA ALA A 635 -24.27 3.89 2.07
C ALA A 635 -25.14 2.83 2.76
N ARG A 636 -26.11 2.23 2.07
CA ARG A 636 -27.13 1.36 2.67
C ARG A 636 -27.36 0.06 1.89
N GLY A 637 -27.10 0.06 0.58
CA GLY A 637 -27.27 -1.12 -0.27
C GLY A 637 -26.20 -2.18 -0.06
N ILE A 638 -24.94 -1.86 -0.36
CA ILE A 638 -23.80 -2.79 -0.19
C ILE A 638 -23.35 -2.86 1.27
N GLY A 639 -22.85 -4.01 1.72
CA GLY A 639 -22.26 -4.19 3.03
C GLY A 639 -20.78 -3.82 3.07
N GLU A 640 -20.12 -4.22 4.15
CA GLU A 640 -18.75 -3.81 4.48
C GLU A 640 -17.68 -4.79 3.95
N GLN A 641 -18.06 -6.00 3.53
CA GLN A 641 -17.13 -7.00 3.03
C GLN A 641 -17.03 -6.97 1.49
N ILE A 642 -15.81 -6.90 0.98
CA ILE A 642 -15.47 -6.99 -0.44
C ILE A 642 -14.36 -8.03 -0.63
N SER A 643 -14.49 -8.89 -1.64
CA SER A 643 -13.44 -9.81 -2.03
C SER A 643 -13.18 -9.81 -3.54
N LEU A 644 -11.91 -9.95 -3.92
CA LEU A 644 -11.44 -10.22 -5.26
C LEU A 644 -10.97 -11.67 -5.34
N ASN A 645 -11.48 -12.39 -6.33
CA ASN A 645 -11.31 -13.82 -6.46
C ASN A 645 -10.78 -14.18 -7.85
N ILE A 646 -9.82 -15.10 -7.92
CA ILE A 646 -9.27 -15.63 -9.16
C ILE A 646 -9.70 -17.09 -9.30
N CYS A 647 -10.17 -17.47 -10.49
CA CYS A 647 -10.56 -18.84 -10.80
C CYS A 647 -9.50 -19.55 -11.64
N ASP A 648 -9.49 -20.87 -11.53
CA ASP A 648 -8.66 -21.82 -12.25
C ASP A 648 -8.96 -21.76 -13.74
N ALA A 649 -7.92 -21.44 -14.51
CA ALA A 649 -7.91 -21.45 -15.96
C ALA A 649 -6.46 -21.53 -16.45
N ASP A 650 -6.29 -21.94 -17.70
CA ASP A 650 -5.01 -21.84 -18.39
C ASP A 650 -4.74 -20.35 -18.75
N PRO A 651 -3.73 -19.69 -18.17
CA PRO A 651 -3.48 -18.28 -18.42
C PRO A 651 -2.95 -18.07 -19.85
N LEU A 652 -3.43 -17.02 -20.53
CA LEU A 652 -2.97 -16.67 -21.89
C LEU A 652 -1.52 -16.16 -21.90
N VAL A 653 -1.11 -15.49 -20.83
CA VAL A 653 0.21 -14.92 -20.60
C VAL A 653 0.69 -15.36 -19.22
N ASP A 654 1.93 -15.82 -19.12
CA ASP A 654 2.51 -16.18 -17.84
C ASP A 654 2.55 -14.95 -16.92
N PHE A 655 1.88 -15.05 -15.78
CA PHE A 655 1.67 -13.95 -14.85
C PHE A 655 2.27 -14.30 -13.50
N ASN A 656 3.35 -13.59 -13.14
CA ASN A 656 4.02 -13.80 -11.87
C ASN A 656 3.24 -13.12 -10.73
N VAL A 657 2.29 -13.87 -10.16
CA VAL A 657 1.44 -13.42 -9.04
C VAL A 657 2.28 -12.94 -7.85
N SER A 658 3.40 -13.59 -7.53
CA SER A 658 4.27 -13.17 -6.42
C SER A 658 4.84 -11.76 -6.63
N ARG A 659 5.26 -11.45 -7.85
CA ARG A 659 5.77 -10.13 -8.22
C ARG A 659 4.63 -9.10 -8.27
N PHE A 660 3.47 -9.48 -8.79
CA PHE A 660 2.28 -8.63 -8.81
C PHE A 660 1.85 -8.23 -7.38
N LEU A 661 1.72 -9.19 -6.47
CA LEU A 661 1.43 -8.94 -5.06
C LEU A 661 2.51 -8.06 -4.42
N GLY A 662 3.79 -8.30 -4.73
CA GLY A 662 4.88 -7.44 -4.26
C GLY A 662 4.80 -5.99 -4.76
N MET A 663 4.36 -5.77 -6.00
CA MET A 663 4.14 -4.44 -6.57
C MET A 663 2.90 -3.78 -5.98
N GLY A 664 1.77 -4.49 -5.90
CA GLY A 664 0.53 -4.01 -5.31
C GLY A 664 0.69 -3.63 -3.84
N LEU A 665 1.33 -4.51 -3.03
CA LEU A 665 1.67 -4.23 -1.64
C LEU A 665 2.63 -3.05 -1.49
N GLY A 666 3.52 -2.84 -2.46
CA GLY A 666 4.42 -1.68 -2.53
C GLY A 666 3.72 -0.36 -2.88
N SER A 667 2.63 -0.38 -3.65
CA SER A 667 1.86 0.81 -4.03
C SER A 667 1.04 1.40 -2.87
N PHE A 668 0.69 0.62 -1.84
CA PHE A 668 0.08 1.16 -0.60
C PHE A 668 1.04 2.04 0.23
N SER A 669 2.28 2.24 -0.20
CA SER A 669 3.26 3.14 0.46
C SER A 669 3.21 4.59 -0.01
N GLY A 670 2.40 4.91 -1.03
CA GLY A 670 2.14 6.28 -1.46
C GLY A 670 1.16 6.98 -0.51
N GLY A 671 1.50 8.16 0.00
CA GLY A 671 0.72 8.92 0.99
C GLY A 671 -0.65 9.47 0.52
N GLY A 672 -1.25 8.91 -0.52
CA GLY A 672 -2.64 9.15 -0.91
C GLY A 672 -3.54 8.10 -0.29
N GLY A 673 -4.67 8.48 0.29
CA GLY A 673 -5.64 7.54 0.86
C GLY A 673 -6.07 6.47 -0.15
N VAL A 674 -6.44 5.30 0.34
CA VAL A 674 -6.89 4.17 -0.49
C VAL A 674 -8.19 4.56 -1.20
N ASN A 675 -8.11 4.90 -2.48
CA ASN A 675 -9.28 5.01 -3.34
C ASN A 675 -9.34 3.76 -4.23
N ILE A 676 -10.31 2.88 -3.97
CA ILE A 676 -10.52 1.65 -4.75
C ILE A 676 -10.87 1.91 -6.23
N PHE A 677 -11.19 3.15 -6.58
CA PHE A 677 -11.45 3.60 -7.95
C PHE A 677 -10.24 4.27 -8.61
N ASP A 678 -9.07 4.27 -7.96
CA ASP A 678 -7.85 4.82 -8.53
C ASP A 678 -7.37 3.97 -9.71
N GLU A 679 -6.81 4.62 -10.73
CA GLU A 679 -6.36 3.97 -11.97
C GLU A 679 -5.27 2.92 -11.66
N GLU A 680 -4.45 3.18 -10.64
CA GLU A 680 -3.40 2.26 -10.17
C GLU A 680 -3.95 0.92 -9.64
N VAL A 681 -5.21 0.86 -9.21
CA VAL A 681 -5.86 -0.37 -8.71
C VAL A 681 -6.76 -1.00 -9.79
N VAL A 682 -7.52 -0.17 -10.51
CA VAL A 682 -8.52 -0.64 -11.49
C VAL A 682 -7.84 -1.21 -12.73
N ILE A 683 -6.82 -0.53 -13.29
CA ILE A 683 -6.16 -0.98 -14.53
C ILE A 683 -5.52 -2.36 -14.37
N PRO A 684 -4.80 -2.68 -13.28
CA PRO A 684 -4.23 -4.01 -13.12
C PRO A 684 -5.27 -5.12 -12.94
N ILE A 685 -6.37 -4.88 -12.23
CA ILE A 685 -7.47 -5.86 -12.09
C ILE A 685 -8.10 -6.15 -13.45
N LEU A 686 -8.33 -5.09 -14.23
CA LEU A 686 -8.83 -5.19 -15.60
C LEU A 686 -7.86 -5.99 -16.49
N ALA A 687 -6.57 -5.68 -16.46
CA ALA A 687 -5.55 -6.44 -17.18
C ALA A 687 -5.50 -7.92 -16.76
N LEU A 688 -5.64 -8.21 -15.46
CA LEU A 688 -5.71 -9.58 -14.94
C LEU A 688 -6.92 -10.35 -15.51
N SER A 689 -8.07 -9.69 -15.64
CA SER A 689 -9.30 -10.30 -16.16
C SER A 689 -9.22 -10.74 -17.63
N LEU A 690 -8.30 -10.14 -18.40
CA LEU A 690 -7.99 -10.56 -19.77
C LEU A 690 -7.19 -11.85 -19.79
N ASN A 691 -6.43 -12.12 -18.73
CA ASN A 691 -5.53 -13.26 -18.64
C ASN A 691 -6.18 -14.49 -17.98
N VAL A 692 -6.95 -14.27 -16.90
CA VAL A 692 -7.62 -15.33 -16.13
C VAL A 692 -9.05 -14.92 -15.73
N PRO A 693 -9.98 -15.87 -15.54
CA PRO A 693 -11.30 -15.57 -15.03
C PRO A 693 -11.23 -15.08 -13.58
N ILE A 694 -11.83 -13.92 -13.31
CA ILE A 694 -11.86 -13.29 -11.99
C ILE A 694 -13.28 -12.86 -11.65
N TYR A 695 -13.58 -12.73 -10.35
CA TYR A 695 -14.79 -12.07 -9.90
C TYR A 695 -14.57 -11.30 -8.61
N ALA A 696 -15.29 -10.20 -8.47
CA ALA A 696 -15.46 -9.50 -7.21
C ALA A 696 -16.77 -9.97 -6.55
N ALA A 697 -16.76 -10.16 -5.23
CA ALA A 697 -17.97 -10.39 -4.43
C ALA A 697 -18.08 -9.31 -3.36
N ILE A 698 -19.26 -8.69 -3.29
CA ILE A 698 -19.56 -7.58 -2.39
C ILE A 698 -20.77 -8.01 -1.55
N SER A 699 -20.68 -7.86 -0.24
CA SER A 699 -21.79 -8.15 0.66
C SER A 699 -22.97 -7.22 0.38
N VAL A 700 -24.20 -7.68 0.59
CA VAL A 700 -25.42 -6.86 0.41
C VAL A 700 -26.11 -6.72 1.76
N GLN A 701 -26.33 -5.48 2.18
CA GLN A 701 -27.02 -5.14 3.42
C GLN A 701 -28.52 -4.93 3.18
N ASP A 702 -28.89 -4.20 2.11
CA ASP A 702 -30.28 -4.01 1.69
C ASP A 702 -30.46 -4.47 0.23
N THR A 703 -31.12 -5.60 0.06
CA THR A 703 -31.37 -6.19 -1.27
C THR A 703 -32.27 -5.32 -2.14
N ALA A 704 -33.22 -4.59 -1.55
CA ALA A 704 -34.18 -3.77 -2.31
C ALA A 704 -33.52 -2.52 -2.89
N ILE A 705 -32.59 -1.91 -2.15
CA ILE A 705 -31.79 -0.78 -2.65
C ILE A 705 -30.90 -1.26 -3.80
N VAL A 706 -30.17 -2.37 -3.60
CA VAL A 706 -29.29 -2.93 -4.64
C VAL A 706 -30.07 -3.29 -5.90
N ASP A 707 -31.21 -3.99 -5.77
CA ASP A 707 -32.03 -4.38 -6.91
C ASP A 707 -32.54 -3.14 -7.69
N ARG A 708 -33.01 -2.11 -6.97
CA ARG A 708 -33.45 -0.85 -7.60
C ARG A 708 -32.33 -0.15 -8.37
N THR A 709 -31.13 -0.06 -7.80
CA THR A 709 -29.98 0.54 -8.48
C THR A 709 -29.55 -0.26 -9.70
N LEU A 710 -29.57 -1.59 -9.62
CA LEU A 710 -29.27 -2.46 -10.76
C LEU A 710 -30.32 -2.33 -11.87
N ASP A 711 -31.60 -2.21 -11.52
CA ASP A 711 -32.68 -2.02 -12.49
C ASP A 711 -32.59 -0.64 -13.17
N ALA A 712 -32.27 0.43 -12.43
CA ALA A 712 -32.01 1.74 -13.02
C ALA A 712 -30.81 1.70 -13.99
N LEU A 713 -29.74 1.02 -13.58
CA LEU A 713 -28.55 0.83 -14.41
C LEU A 713 -28.85 0.07 -15.72
N ASP A 714 -29.79 -0.89 -15.70
CA ASP A 714 -30.19 -1.63 -16.91
C ASP A 714 -30.74 -0.71 -18.00
N ASP A 715 -31.63 0.22 -17.65
CA ASP A 715 -32.22 1.17 -18.59
C ASP A 715 -31.17 2.10 -19.20
N TYR A 716 -30.22 2.55 -18.36
CA TYR A 716 -29.12 3.40 -18.79
C TYR A 716 -28.16 2.66 -19.73
N LEU A 717 -27.67 1.48 -19.34
CA LEU A 717 -26.74 0.70 -20.14
C LEU A 717 -27.39 0.21 -21.45
N ALA A 718 -28.69 -0.12 -21.43
CA ALA A 718 -29.43 -0.46 -22.64
C ALA A 718 -29.54 0.72 -23.62
N ARG A 719 -29.69 1.96 -23.11
CA ARG A 719 -29.65 3.18 -23.95
C ARG A 719 -28.24 3.45 -24.45
N LEU A 720 -27.23 3.32 -23.59
CA LEU A 720 -25.82 3.58 -23.91
C LEU A 720 -25.33 2.62 -25.01
N ALA A 721 -25.64 1.32 -24.89
CA ALA A 721 -25.30 0.31 -25.88
C ALA A 721 -25.99 0.52 -27.24
N ARG A 722 -27.08 1.29 -27.29
CA ARG A 722 -27.81 1.63 -28.54
C ARG A 722 -27.37 2.96 -29.17
N GLN A 723 -26.44 3.68 -28.55
CA GLN A 723 -25.86 4.88 -29.17
C GLN A 723 -24.90 4.44 -30.29
N GLU A 724 -25.23 4.78 -31.53
CA GLU A 724 -24.32 4.57 -32.67
C GLU A 724 -23.07 5.43 -32.49
N VAL A 725 -21.90 4.80 -32.45
CA VAL A 725 -20.62 5.49 -32.53
C VAL A 725 -20.35 5.76 -34.01
N ASP A 726 -20.81 6.91 -34.52
CA ASP A 726 -20.55 7.34 -35.89
C ASP A 726 -19.03 7.49 -36.12
N GLY A 727 -18.44 6.52 -36.81
CA GLY A 727 -17.04 6.56 -37.23
C GLY A 727 -16.83 5.76 -38.52
N PRO A 728 -15.94 6.21 -39.44
CA PRO A 728 -15.63 5.44 -40.63
C PRO A 728 -15.03 4.10 -40.20
N GLY A 729 -15.64 2.99 -40.63
CA GLY A 729 -15.29 1.61 -40.26
C GLY A 729 -13.78 1.38 -40.20
N SER A 730 -13.24 1.52 -38.99
CA SER A 730 -11.82 1.50 -38.68
C SER A 730 -11.53 0.21 -37.94
N PHE A 731 -10.32 -0.34 -38.11
CA PHE A 731 -9.88 -1.52 -37.38
C PHE A 731 -10.01 -1.37 -35.84
N PHE A 732 -10.11 -0.14 -35.34
CA PHE A 732 -10.24 0.21 -33.92
C PHE A 732 -11.63 0.77 -33.54
N GLU A 733 -12.67 0.44 -34.31
CA GLU A 733 -14.05 0.83 -33.96
C GLU A 733 -14.43 0.29 -32.57
N ILE A 734 -14.98 1.17 -31.73
CA ILE A 734 -15.45 0.83 -30.39
C ILE A 734 -16.96 0.66 -30.47
N SER A 735 -17.46 -0.55 -30.28
CA SER A 735 -18.89 -0.82 -30.12
C SER A 735 -19.18 -1.37 -28.73
N GLN A 736 -20.42 -1.14 -28.27
CA GLN A 736 -20.86 -1.47 -26.93
C GLN A 736 -22.14 -2.30 -27.02
N ASP A 737 -22.34 -3.21 -26.08
CA ASP A 737 -23.45 -4.16 -26.10
C ASP A 737 -23.89 -4.46 -24.66
N PHE A 738 -25.20 -4.56 -24.44
CA PHE A 738 -25.79 -4.83 -23.14
C PHE A 738 -26.95 -5.82 -23.27
N TYR A 739 -26.93 -6.88 -22.48
CA TYR A 739 -27.96 -7.92 -22.48
C TYR A 739 -28.08 -8.61 -21.12
N ARG A 740 -29.20 -9.29 -20.91
CA ARG A 740 -29.50 -10.08 -19.70
C ARG A 740 -29.54 -11.56 -20.03
N PHE A 741 -29.08 -12.38 -19.09
CA PHE A 741 -29.27 -13.83 -19.13
C PHE A 741 -30.58 -14.16 -18.44
N GLU A 742 -31.46 -14.89 -19.14
CA GLU A 742 -32.69 -15.43 -18.56
C GLU A 742 -32.41 -16.82 -17.99
N ASP A 743 -32.40 -16.92 -16.68
CA ASP A 743 -32.39 -18.20 -15.97
C ASP A 743 -33.80 -18.51 -15.44
N LYS A 744 -34.20 -19.78 -15.49
CA LYS A 744 -35.57 -20.24 -15.20
C LYS A 744 -36.02 -19.95 -13.75
N ASP A 745 -35.09 -19.66 -12.84
CA ASP A 745 -35.33 -19.55 -11.39
C ASP A 745 -34.95 -18.18 -10.77
N ALA A 746 -35.14 -17.09 -11.53
CA ALA A 746 -35.29 -15.71 -11.03
C ALA A 746 -34.05 -14.86 -10.67
N ALA A 747 -32.81 -15.31 -10.89
CA ALA A 747 -31.66 -14.41 -10.83
C ALA A 747 -31.23 -14.00 -12.26
N SER A 748 -31.68 -12.82 -12.72
CA SER A 748 -31.22 -12.31 -14.01
C SER A 748 -29.79 -11.79 -13.89
N ALA A 749 -28.83 -12.52 -14.46
CA ALA A 749 -27.49 -12.00 -14.64
C ALA A 749 -27.49 -10.96 -15.78
N ARG A 750 -26.65 -9.94 -15.66
CA ARG A 750 -26.47 -8.86 -16.63
C ARG A 750 -25.11 -8.99 -17.29
N SER A 751 -24.97 -8.53 -18.52
CA SER A 751 -23.68 -8.46 -19.20
C SER A 751 -23.53 -7.17 -19.97
N TYR A 752 -22.36 -6.55 -19.83
CA TYR A 752 -21.91 -5.44 -20.67
C TYR A 752 -20.67 -5.87 -21.45
N ALA A 753 -20.63 -5.58 -22.73
CA ALA A 753 -19.49 -5.89 -23.59
C ALA A 753 -18.94 -4.63 -24.24
N PHE A 754 -17.62 -4.46 -24.14
CA PHE A 754 -16.85 -3.51 -24.93
C PHE A 754 -16.18 -4.28 -26.08
N GLN A 755 -16.43 -3.85 -27.31
CA GLN A 755 -15.75 -4.39 -28.47
C GLN A 755 -14.82 -3.33 -29.03
N PHE A 756 -13.52 -3.63 -29.08
CA PHE A 756 -12.48 -2.81 -29.70
C PHE A 756 -11.97 -3.56 -30.93
N GLY A 757 -12.48 -3.18 -32.10
CA GLY A 757 -12.20 -3.90 -33.35
C GLY A 757 -12.62 -5.39 -33.26
N PRO A 758 -11.68 -6.35 -33.43
CA PRO A 758 -11.99 -7.78 -33.34
C PRO A 758 -12.07 -8.32 -31.90
N VAL A 759 -11.70 -7.53 -30.89
CA VAL A 759 -11.63 -7.97 -29.49
C VAL A 759 -12.91 -7.58 -28.76
N LYS A 760 -13.70 -8.55 -28.28
CA LYS A 760 -14.88 -8.30 -27.43
C LYS A 760 -14.61 -8.75 -25.99
N TRP A 761 -14.56 -7.78 -25.08
CA TRP A 761 -14.38 -7.96 -23.65
C TRP A 761 -15.73 -7.81 -22.93
N ARG A 762 -16.05 -8.71 -22.00
CA ARG A 762 -17.35 -8.79 -21.33
C ARG A 762 -17.17 -8.77 -19.82
N PHE A 763 -18.06 -8.06 -19.14
CA PHE A 763 -18.27 -8.15 -17.71
C PHE A 763 -19.70 -8.58 -17.46
N CYS A 764 -19.88 -9.46 -16.47
CA CYS A 764 -21.19 -9.96 -16.10
C CYS A 764 -21.41 -9.71 -14.60
N TRP A 765 -22.62 -9.36 -14.18
CA TRP A 765 -22.91 -9.21 -12.76
C TRP A 765 -24.31 -9.68 -12.39
N ALA A 766 -24.46 -10.12 -11.14
CA ALA A 766 -25.73 -10.58 -10.58
C ALA A 766 -25.74 -10.42 -9.07
N ARG A 767 -26.92 -10.14 -8.49
CA ARG A 767 -27.16 -10.33 -7.06
C ARG A 767 -27.61 -11.77 -6.82
N ILE A 768 -26.86 -12.52 -6.02
CA ILE A 768 -27.11 -13.94 -5.72
C ILE A 768 -27.13 -14.09 -4.19
N GLY A 769 -28.28 -14.47 -3.63
CA GLY A 769 -28.48 -14.45 -2.18
C GLY A 769 -28.23 -13.05 -1.60
N ASN A 770 -27.33 -12.97 -0.62
CA ASN A 770 -26.90 -11.73 0.05
C ASN A 770 -25.57 -11.18 -0.50
N GLY A 771 -25.18 -11.55 -1.72
CA GLY A 771 -23.97 -11.05 -2.37
C GLY A 771 -24.26 -10.44 -3.74
N LEU A 772 -23.52 -9.38 -4.09
CA LEU A 772 -23.42 -8.81 -5.42
C LEU A 772 -22.10 -9.28 -6.04
N TYR A 773 -22.17 -9.95 -7.18
CA TYR A 773 -21.00 -10.53 -7.84
C TYR A 773 -20.78 -9.85 -9.19
N VAL A 774 -19.53 -9.46 -9.45
CA VAL A 774 -19.09 -8.90 -10.74
C VAL A 774 -17.99 -9.81 -11.28
N ALA A 775 -18.25 -10.50 -12.38
CA ALA A 775 -17.40 -11.54 -12.94
C ALA A 775 -16.94 -11.20 -14.36
N SER A 776 -15.71 -11.59 -14.71
CA SER A 776 -15.19 -11.44 -16.08
C SER A 776 -15.72 -12.50 -17.04
N LYS A 777 -16.35 -13.57 -16.54
CA LYS A 777 -16.92 -14.66 -17.32
C LYS A 777 -18.29 -15.09 -16.77
N PRO A 778 -19.27 -15.41 -17.64
CA PRO A 778 -20.64 -15.75 -17.22
C PRO A 778 -20.72 -17.06 -16.43
N PHE A 779 -19.92 -18.08 -16.77
CA PHE A 779 -19.93 -19.37 -16.07
C PHE A 779 -19.64 -19.25 -14.57
N ILE A 780 -18.95 -18.19 -14.13
CA ILE A 780 -18.68 -17.94 -12.71
C ILE A 780 -19.99 -17.65 -11.97
N LEU A 781 -20.86 -16.85 -12.58
CA LEU A 781 -22.17 -16.54 -12.01
C LEU A 781 -23.07 -17.79 -12.00
N GLU A 782 -23.00 -18.62 -13.03
CA GLU A 782 -23.73 -19.91 -13.08
C GLU A 782 -23.32 -20.83 -11.92
N ASP A 783 -22.01 -20.98 -11.67
CA ASP A 783 -21.50 -21.77 -10.53
C ASP A 783 -21.99 -21.20 -9.19
N LEU A 784 -21.91 -19.89 -9.00
CA LEU A 784 -22.35 -19.22 -7.77
C LEU A 784 -23.86 -19.37 -7.54
N MET A 785 -24.67 -19.25 -8.60
CA MET A 785 -26.11 -19.49 -8.55
C MET A 785 -26.42 -20.95 -8.21
N ALA A 786 -25.69 -21.91 -8.77
CA ALA A 786 -25.85 -23.33 -8.45
C ALA A 786 -25.56 -23.64 -6.97
N ILE A 787 -24.49 -23.07 -6.41
CA ILE A 787 -24.14 -23.22 -4.98
C ILE A 787 -25.24 -22.64 -4.08
N GLU A 788 -25.77 -21.46 -4.43
CA GLU A 788 -26.85 -20.84 -3.65
C GLU A 788 -28.18 -21.61 -3.76
N ARG A 789 -28.48 -22.22 -4.90
CA ARG A 789 -29.63 -23.14 -5.04
C ARG A 789 -29.48 -24.36 -4.14
N GLU A 790 -28.32 -25.00 -4.17
CA GLU A 790 -28.03 -26.15 -3.31
C GLU A 790 -28.15 -25.80 -1.83
N ARG A 791 -27.68 -24.61 -1.43
CA ARG A 791 -27.83 -24.07 -0.08
C ARG A 791 -29.30 -23.94 0.32
N ARG A 792 -30.15 -23.41 -0.56
CA ARG A 792 -31.60 -23.25 -0.32
C ARG A 792 -32.33 -24.58 -0.24
N GLU A 793 -31.94 -25.56 -1.04
CA GLU A 793 -32.57 -26.88 -1.10
C GLU A 793 -32.17 -27.79 0.07
N LYS A 794 -30.89 -27.81 0.43
CA LYS A 794 -30.35 -28.77 1.43
C LYS A 794 -30.30 -28.22 2.85
N GLY A 795 -30.42 -26.89 3.05
CA GLY A 795 -30.37 -26.25 4.37
C GLY A 795 -29.01 -26.33 5.09
N THR A 796 -28.07 -27.11 4.57
CA THR A 796 -26.68 -27.23 5.02
C THR A 796 -25.77 -26.36 4.17
N VAL A 797 -25.03 -25.47 4.82
CA VAL A 797 -23.85 -24.83 4.26
C VAL A 797 -22.81 -25.93 4.06
N VAL A 798 -22.21 -26.05 2.87
CA VAL A 798 -20.91 -26.72 2.77
C VAL A 798 -19.97 -25.83 3.58
N ASP A 799 -19.72 -26.23 4.82
CA ASP A 799 -18.89 -25.53 5.80
C ASP A 799 -17.44 -25.55 5.29
N HIS A 800 -17.15 -24.65 4.37
CA HIS A 800 -15.79 -24.34 4.00
C HIS A 800 -15.29 -23.37 5.07
N ASP A 801 -14.12 -23.70 5.62
CA ASP A 801 -13.47 -22.91 6.67
C ASP A 801 -13.47 -21.43 6.28
N ALA A 802 -14.24 -20.57 6.97
CA ALA A 802 -14.37 -19.15 6.63
C ALA A 802 -13.10 -18.33 6.94
N GLY A 803 -12.04 -19.02 7.41
CA GLY A 803 -10.82 -18.41 7.90
C GLY A 803 -11.01 -17.78 9.29
N PRO A 804 -9.91 -17.40 9.94
CA PRO A 804 -9.98 -16.68 11.21
C PRO A 804 -10.60 -15.28 11.00
N PRO A 805 -11.29 -14.71 12.01
CA PRO A 805 -11.74 -13.33 11.95
C PRO A 805 -10.59 -12.36 11.67
N ALA A 806 -10.76 -11.50 10.67
CA ALA A 806 -9.77 -10.55 10.22
C ALA A 806 -10.41 -9.27 9.65
N HIS A 807 -9.59 -8.24 9.47
CA HIS A 807 -9.95 -7.04 8.72
C HIS A 807 -9.54 -7.13 7.26
N ALA A 808 -8.45 -7.86 6.98
CA ALA A 808 -8.05 -8.23 5.63
C ALA A 808 -7.51 -9.67 5.60
N MET A 809 -7.76 -10.38 4.50
CA MET A 809 -7.35 -11.76 4.30
C MET A 809 -6.87 -11.98 2.86
N VAL A 810 -5.77 -12.71 2.72
CA VAL A 810 -5.34 -13.31 1.45
C VAL A 810 -5.29 -14.82 1.63
N ARG A 811 -5.96 -15.56 0.76
CA ARG A 811 -6.02 -17.02 0.81
C ARG A 811 -5.72 -17.63 -0.55
N VAL A 812 -4.86 -18.64 -0.57
CA VAL A 812 -4.49 -19.43 -1.74
C VAL A 812 -4.93 -20.86 -1.52
N ARG A 813 -5.59 -21.46 -2.52
CA ARG A 813 -6.12 -22.83 -2.46
C ARG A 813 -5.46 -23.72 -3.51
N PRO A 814 -4.22 -24.22 -3.28
CA PRO A 814 -3.54 -25.11 -4.21
C PRO A 814 -4.34 -26.35 -4.61
N THR A 815 -5.23 -26.84 -3.73
CA THR A 815 -6.14 -27.97 -4.01
C THR A 815 -7.10 -27.74 -5.17
N HIS A 816 -7.36 -26.47 -5.54
CA HIS A 816 -8.24 -26.11 -6.66
C HIS A 816 -7.47 -25.86 -7.97
N TRP A 817 -6.14 -25.99 -7.98
CA TRP A 817 -5.31 -25.72 -9.15
C TRP A 817 -5.31 -26.91 -10.12
N ASN A 818 -6.31 -26.98 -11.01
CA ASN A 818 -6.40 -28.06 -11.99
C ASN A 818 -5.77 -27.67 -13.33
N GLN A 819 -6.15 -26.53 -13.89
CA GLN A 819 -5.66 -26.01 -15.17
C GLN A 819 -4.39 -25.17 -14.99
N VAL A 820 -4.40 -24.28 -13.99
CA VAL A 820 -3.32 -23.30 -13.79
C VAL A 820 -2.01 -23.95 -13.36
N LEU A 821 -2.07 -25.13 -12.73
CA LEU A 821 -0.92 -25.82 -12.16
C LEU A 821 0.15 -26.13 -13.22
N GLY A 822 -0.25 -26.42 -14.46
CA GLY A 822 0.68 -26.64 -15.57
C GLY A 822 1.56 -25.42 -15.85
N ALA A 823 0.95 -24.25 -15.99
CA ALA A 823 1.65 -22.99 -16.22
C ALA A 823 2.58 -22.63 -15.04
N TYR A 824 2.11 -22.74 -13.80
CA TYR A 824 2.95 -22.50 -12.61
C TYR A 824 4.15 -23.44 -12.55
N ARG A 825 3.97 -24.73 -12.88
CA ARG A 825 5.06 -25.71 -12.91
C ARG A 825 6.14 -25.29 -13.91
N ILE A 826 5.77 -24.77 -15.08
CA ILE A 826 6.72 -24.27 -16.08
C ILE A 826 7.49 -23.07 -15.53
N GLY A 827 6.80 -22.02 -15.07
CA GLY A 827 7.47 -20.82 -14.53
C GLY A 827 8.39 -21.14 -13.35
N TRP A 828 8.00 -22.07 -12.48
CA TRP A 828 8.87 -22.56 -11.40
C TRP A 828 10.07 -23.36 -11.90
N SER A 829 9.91 -24.22 -12.90
CA SER A 829 11.01 -24.94 -13.55
C SER A 829 11.98 -24.00 -14.25
N GLU A 830 11.49 -22.93 -14.86
CA GLU A 830 12.34 -21.89 -15.47
C GLU A 830 13.16 -21.15 -14.42
N ASN A 831 12.54 -20.73 -13.31
CA ASN A 831 13.25 -20.12 -12.19
C ASN A 831 14.31 -21.05 -11.60
N GLN A 832 13.99 -22.35 -11.46
CA GLN A 832 14.95 -23.37 -11.02
C GLN A 832 16.12 -23.53 -11.99
N ARG A 833 15.86 -23.55 -13.31
CA ARG A 833 16.90 -23.61 -14.34
C ARG A 833 17.79 -22.37 -14.27
N ILE A 834 17.21 -21.16 -14.25
CA ILE A 834 17.97 -19.90 -14.17
C ILE A 834 18.86 -19.89 -12.92
N ALA A 835 18.29 -20.23 -11.76
CA ALA A 835 19.03 -20.31 -10.50
C ALA A 835 20.18 -21.34 -10.54
N CYS A 836 19.98 -22.47 -11.21
CA CYS A 836 21.02 -23.49 -11.40
C CYS A 836 22.11 -23.02 -12.37
N LEU A 837 21.74 -22.39 -13.49
CA LEU A 837 22.68 -21.89 -14.50
C LEU A 837 23.57 -20.77 -13.94
N HIS A 838 23.04 -19.92 -13.04
CA HIS A 838 23.83 -18.92 -12.31
C HIS A 838 24.96 -19.52 -11.47
N ASN A 839 24.87 -20.79 -11.07
CA ASN A 839 25.92 -21.48 -10.32
C ASN A 839 27.07 -21.96 -11.22
N LEU A 840 26.81 -22.23 -12.51
CA LEU A 840 27.79 -22.85 -13.41
C LEU A 840 29.00 -21.95 -13.68
N GLY A 841 28.80 -20.63 -13.78
CA GLY A 841 29.88 -19.67 -13.97
C GLY A 841 30.91 -19.70 -12.83
N PRO A 842 30.49 -19.44 -11.58
CA PRO A 842 31.35 -19.56 -10.40
C PRO A 842 32.02 -20.93 -10.27
N LEU A 843 31.28 -22.03 -10.44
CA LEU A 843 31.83 -23.38 -10.34
C LEU A 843 32.88 -23.67 -11.43
N SER A 844 32.64 -23.23 -12.66
CA SER A 844 33.61 -23.36 -13.76
C SER A 844 34.85 -22.50 -13.50
N GLY A 845 34.70 -21.32 -12.89
CA GLY A 845 35.81 -20.48 -12.46
C GLY A 845 36.69 -21.18 -11.42
N LEU A 846 36.09 -21.80 -10.41
CA LEU A 846 36.83 -22.60 -9.42
C LEU A 846 37.50 -23.82 -10.06
N SER A 847 36.80 -24.50 -10.98
CA SER A 847 37.33 -25.66 -11.70
C SER A 847 38.56 -25.29 -12.53
N ARG A 848 38.53 -24.15 -13.23
CA ARG A 848 39.69 -23.63 -13.97
C ARG A 848 40.89 -23.35 -13.07
N ALA A 849 40.66 -22.69 -11.94
CA ALA A 849 41.74 -22.42 -10.98
C ALA A 849 42.32 -23.71 -10.39
N PHE A 850 41.46 -24.65 -10.00
CA PHE A 850 41.86 -25.95 -9.47
C PHE A 850 42.69 -26.74 -10.49
N HIS A 851 42.22 -26.80 -11.74
CA HIS A 851 42.91 -27.50 -12.82
C HIS A 851 44.26 -26.85 -13.18
N ALA A 852 44.34 -25.51 -13.20
CA ALA A 852 45.59 -24.79 -13.43
C ALA A 852 46.61 -25.02 -12.31
N GLU A 853 46.17 -25.10 -11.05
CA GLU A 853 47.05 -25.39 -9.91
C GLU A 853 47.66 -26.81 -9.94
N HIS A 854 46.89 -27.79 -10.45
CA HIS A 854 47.27 -29.20 -10.44
C HIS A 854 47.70 -29.69 -11.85
N GLU A 855 48.10 -28.78 -12.73
CA GLU A 855 48.54 -29.12 -14.08
C GLU A 855 49.80 -29.98 -14.02
N GLY A 856 49.71 -31.23 -14.51
CA GLY A 856 50.80 -32.22 -14.44
C GLY A 856 50.70 -33.22 -13.28
N GLU A 857 49.71 -33.11 -12.41
CA GLU A 857 49.39 -34.13 -11.40
C GLU A 857 48.46 -35.22 -11.94
N SER A 858 48.30 -36.32 -11.18
CA SER A 858 47.34 -37.37 -11.54
C SER A 858 45.91 -36.81 -11.45
N PRO A 859 45.08 -36.94 -12.51
CA PRO A 859 43.76 -36.35 -12.53
C PRO A 859 42.86 -36.99 -11.48
N LEU A 860 42.27 -36.16 -10.61
CA LEU A 860 41.19 -36.59 -9.72
C LEU A 860 39.98 -37.02 -10.55
N THR A 861 39.18 -37.93 -10.00
CA THR A 861 37.87 -38.22 -10.59
C THR A 861 36.98 -36.98 -10.50
N GLY A 862 36.04 -36.81 -11.44
CA GLY A 862 35.13 -35.66 -11.42
C GLY A 862 34.37 -35.50 -10.10
N ALA A 863 34.06 -36.60 -9.41
CA ALA A 863 33.41 -36.59 -8.09
C ALA A 863 34.33 -36.05 -6.97
N GLU A 864 35.62 -36.37 -7.01
CA GLU A 864 36.62 -35.86 -6.07
C GLU A 864 36.90 -34.38 -6.33
N THR A 865 37.03 -33.98 -7.60
CA THR A 865 37.16 -32.57 -7.98
C THR A 865 35.98 -31.76 -7.45
N LEU A 866 34.74 -32.22 -7.64
CA LEU A 866 33.55 -31.52 -7.12
C LEU A 866 33.56 -31.31 -5.61
N LYS A 867 34.07 -32.28 -4.83
CA LYS A 867 34.22 -32.11 -3.38
C LYS A 867 35.21 -30.98 -3.06
N GLN A 868 36.30 -30.87 -3.81
CA GLN A 868 37.24 -29.75 -3.66
C GLN A 868 36.62 -28.42 -4.09
N LEU A 869 35.85 -28.40 -5.18
CA LEU A 869 35.14 -27.20 -5.63
C LEU A 869 34.14 -26.70 -4.60
N ASP A 870 33.45 -27.59 -3.87
CA ASP A 870 32.55 -27.18 -2.77
C ASP A 870 33.32 -26.50 -1.63
N VAL A 871 34.49 -27.02 -1.26
CA VAL A 871 35.36 -26.39 -0.26
C VAL A 871 35.83 -25.01 -0.73
N MET A 872 36.30 -24.90 -1.97
CA MET A 872 36.71 -23.63 -2.57
C MET A 872 35.54 -22.64 -2.67
N ALA A 873 34.34 -23.10 -3.04
CA ALA A 873 33.14 -22.28 -3.13
C ALA A 873 32.73 -21.68 -1.78
N ARG A 874 32.81 -22.46 -0.70
CA ARG A 874 32.54 -21.94 0.65
C ARG A 874 33.54 -20.86 1.07
N ARG A 875 34.81 -21.00 0.70
CA ARG A 875 35.87 -20.02 1.03
C ARG A 875 35.78 -18.76 0.17
N THR A 876 35.69 -18.91 -1.14
CA THR A 876 35.73 -17.80 -2.10
C THR A 876 34.38 -17.13 -2.28
N TYR A 877 33.28 -17.90 -2.23
CA TYR A 877 31.94 -17.39 -2.49
C TYR A 877 31.03 -17.29 -1.27
N ASP A 878 31.41 -17.80 -0.09
CA ASP A 878 30.52 -17.97 1.09
C ASP A 878 29.21 -18.65 0.68
N ALA A 879 29.34 -19.68 -0.17
CA ALA A 879 28.21 -20.34 -0.80
C ALA A 879 28.48 -21.83 -1.00
N THR A 880 27.49 -22.64 -0.66
CA THR A 880 27.33 -24.03 -1.09
C THR A 880 26.33 -24.03 -2.23
N PHE A 881 26.76 -24.45 -3.42
CA PHE A 881 25.93 -24.48 -4.62
C PHE A 881 25.19 -25.82 -4.71
N PHE A 882 23.92 -25.77 -5.10
CA PHE A 882 23.12 -26.98 -5.32
C PHE A 882 22.18 -26.80 -6.51
N CYS A 883 21.78 -27.91 -7.13
CA CYS A 883 20.71 -27.88 -8.13
C CYS A 883 19.35 -27.94 -7.41
N PRO A 884 18.43 -26.99 -7.65
CA PRO A 884 17.11 -26.99 -7.01
C PRO A 884 16.19 -28.11 -7.51
N ALA A 885 16.51 -28.73 -8.64
CA ALA A 885 15.80 -29.89 -9.20
C ALA A 885 16.47 -31.23 -8.83
N ASN A 886 17.21 -31.30 -7.71
CA ASN A 886 17.96 -32.48 -7.26
C ASN A 886 19.00 -33.02 -8.26
N GLY A 887 19.41 -32.22 -9.24
CA GLY A 887 20.50 -32.56 -10.15
C GLY A 887 21.86 -32.53 -9.46
N THR A 888 22.85 -33.15 -10.10
CA THR A 888 24.25 -33.09 -9.69
C THR A 888 25.04 -32.23 -10.67
N TYR A 889 26.07 -31.57 -10.15
CA TYR A 889 27.05 -30.90 -11.00
C TYR A 889 28.09 -31.93 -11.48
N VAL A 890 28.59 -31.74 -12.69
CA VAL A 890 29.60 -32.60 -13.31
C VAL A 890 30.65 -31.69 -13.95
N VAL A 891 31.92 -31.93 -13.62
CA VAL A 891 33.06 -31.27 -14.26
C VAL A 891 33.28 -31.93 -15.62
N GLY A 892 33.42 -31.12 -16.68
CA GLY A 892 33.71 -31.60 -18.03
C GLY A 892 35.07 -32.28 -18.12
N GLU A 893 35.28 -33.07 -19.17
CA GLU A 893 36.56 -33.76 -19.41
C GLU A 893 37.75 -32.79 -19.51
N ASP A 894 37.49 -31.55 -19.94
CA ASP A 894 38.48 -30.48 -19.99
C ASP A 894 38.91 -29.94 -18.62
N GLY A 895 38.24 -30.33 -17.54
CA GLY A 895 38.47 -29.83 -16.18
C GLY A 895 38.09 -28.37 -15.96
N LYS A 896 37.56 -27.68 -16.98
CA LYS A 896 37.40 -26.22 -17.02
C LYS A 896 35.94 -25.77 -17.08
N SER A 897 35.04 -26.67 -17.45
CA SER A 897 33.61 -26.45 -17.54
C SER A 897 32.85 -27.26 -16.50
N VAL A 898 31.76 -26.70 -15.97
CA VAL A 898 30.83 -27.43 -15.09
C VAL A 898 29.45 -27.40 -15.71
N THR A 899 28.78 -28.56 -15.71
CA THR A 899 27.43 -28.75 -16.22
C THR A 899 26.53 -29.34 -15.15
N CYS A 900 25.22 -29.16 -15.29
CA CYS A 900 24.22 -29.82 -14.46
C CYS A 900 23.60 -31.01 -15.20
N THR A 901 23.43 -32.14 -14.51
CA THR A 901 22.80 -33.34 -15.10
C THR A 901 21.35 -33.08 -15.54
N VAL A 902 20.63 -32.20 -14.85
CA VAL A 902 19.25 -31.83 -15.16
C VAL A 902 19.19 -30.63 -16.12
N HIS A 903 19.89 -29.54 -15.80
CA HIS A 903 19.74 -28.28 -16.52
C HIS A 903 20.76 -28.05 -17.66
N GLY A 904 21.68 -28.99 -17.88
CA GLY A 904 22.70 -28.86 -18.93
C GLY A 904 23.74 -27.80 -18.61
N SER A 905 24.19 -27.08 -19.65
CA SER A 905 25.19 -26.01 -19.55
C SER A 905 24.61 -24.67 -19.97
N ALA A 906 25.36 -23.58 -19.80
CA ALA A 906 24.94 -22.26 -20.30
C ALA A 906 24.80 -22.22 -21.83
N HIS A 907 25.56 -23.05 -22.56
CA HIS A 907 25.53 -23.12 -24.03
C HIS A 907 24.56 -24.19 -24.56
N ALA A 908 24.14 -25.13 -23.70
CA ALA A 908 23.16 -26.16 -24.01
C ALA A 908 22.20 -26.35 -22.82
N PRO A 909 21.35 -25.35 -22.54
CA PRO A 909 20.42 -25.41 -21.42
C PRO A 909 19.33 -26.45 -21.66
N ARG A 910 18.97 -27.17 -20.60
CA ARG A 910 17.89 -28.16 -20.57
C ARG A 910 16.99 -27.86 -19.37
N GLN A 911 15.76 -28.34 -19.41
CA GLN A 911 14.89 -28.41 -18.24
C GLN A 911 13.88 -29.55 -18.39
N PRO A 912 13.39 -30.12 -17.28
CA PRO A 912 12.21 -30.96 -17.33
C PRO A 912 10.97 -30.12 -17.66
N PHE A 913 9.92 -30.77 -18.19
CA PHE A 913 8.63 -30.11 -18.48
C PHE A 913 7.91 -29.61 -17.22
N ALA A 914 8.17 -30.23 -16.07
CA ALA A 914 7.66 -29.84 -14.76
C ALA A 914 8.65 -30.27 -13.67
N PRO A 915 8.57 -29.71 -12.45
CA PRO A 915 9.33 -30.24 -11.32
C PRO A 915 8.95 -31.71 -11.09
N GLY A 916 9.96 -32.59 -11.00
CA GLY A 916 9.73 -34.01 -10.68
C GLY A 916 9.09 -34.16 -9.29
N ALA A 917 8.25 -35.17 -9.11
CA ALA A 917 7.53 -35.40 -7.83
C ALA A 917 8.51 -35.67 -6.67
N GLU A 918 9.64 -36.30 -6.97
CA GLU A 918 10.76 -36.58 -6.08
C GLU A 918 11.63 -35.35 -5.77
N THR A 919 11.45 -34.25 -6.50
CA THR A 919 12.15 -32.99 -6.18
C THR A 919 11.56 -32.39 -4.91
N ARG A 920 12.37 -31.69 -4.11
CA ARG A 920 11.85 -31.06 -2.88
C ARG A 920 10.72 -30.07 -3.17
N LEU A 921 10.80 -29.33 -4.27
CA LEU A 921 9.72 -28.44 -4.71
C LEU A 921 8.48 -29.25 -5.14
N GLY A 922 8.65 -30.35 -5.88
CA GLY A 922 7.55 -31.24 -6.25
C GLY A 922 6.81 -31.78 -5.03
N SER A 923 7.54 -32.27 -4.02
CA SER A 923 6.99 -32.70 -2.73
C SER A 923 6.29 -31.55 -2.00
N LEU A 924 6.92 -30.36 -1.97
CA LEU A 924 6.36 -29.16 -1.34
C LEU A 924 4.97 -28.81 -1.89
N LEU A 925 4.85 -28.85 -3.22
CA LEU A 925 3.65 -28.50 -3.94
C LEU A 925 2.56 -29.57 -3.79
N ALA A 926 2.96 -30.84 -3.70
CA ALA A 926 2.04 -31.94 -3.45
C ALA A 926 1.49 -31.90 -2.02
N GLU A 927 2.29 -31.48 -1.04
CA GLU A 927 1.90 -31.42 0.36
C GLU A 927 1.04 -30.18 0.70
N LEU A 928 1.02 -29.14 -0.15
CA LEU A 928 0.33 -27.88 0.10
C LEU A 928 -1.18 -28.00 -0.06
N ARG A 929 -1.95 -27.73 1.00
CA ARG A 929 -3.41 -27.70 0.94
C ARG A 929 -4.01 -26.31 0.91
N ASP A 930 -3.55 -25.45 1.81
CA ASP A 930 -4.11 -24.11 1.98
C ASP A 930 -3.02 -23.15 2.51
N VAL A 931 -3.04 -21.91 2.04
CA VAL A 931 -2.21 -20.83 2.58
C VAL A 931 -3.10 -19.64 2.85
N THR A 932 -3.22 -19.24 4.12
CA THR A 932 -4.04 -18.11 4.55
C THR A 932 -3.19 -17.08 5.28
N VAL A 933 -3.28 -15.82 4.89
CA VAL A 933 -2.71 -14.66 5.58
C VAL A 933 -3.86 -13.78 6.03
N ALA A 934 -3.99 -13.56 7.34
CA ALA A 934 -4.99 -12.71 7.95
C ALA A 934 -4.32 -11.51 8.63
N LEU A 935 -4.91 -10.33 8.49
CA LEU A 935 -4.49 -9.08 9.12
C LEU A 935 -5.64 -8.52 9.95
N SER A 936 -5.35 -8.21 11.21
CA SER A 936 -6.32 -7.64 12.15
C SER A 936 -5.72 -6.43 12.86
N PHE A 937 -6.47 -5.33 12.92
CA PHE A 937 -6.15 -4.10 13.63
C PHE A 937 -6.93 -4.10 14.95
N LEU A 938 -6.26 -4.48 16.04
CA LEU A 938 -6.82 -4.58 17.38
C LEU A 938 -6.33 -3.44 18.26
N GLU A 939 -6.94 -3.27 19.44
CA GLU A 939 -6.52 -2.26 20.43
C GLU A 939 -5.07 -2.48 20.87
N ASP A 940 -4.63 -3.73 20.94
CA ASP A 940 -3.26 -4.14 21.27
C ASP A 940 -2.33 -4.13 20.05
N GLY A 941 -2.83 -3.94 18.83
CA GLY A 941 -2.01 -3.60 17.67
C GLY A 941 -2.33 -4.33 16.37
N LEU A 942 -1.36 -4.33 15.45
CA LEU A 942 -1.49 -5.04 14.19
C LEU A 942 -1.11 -6.51 14.39
N HIS A 943 -2.07 -7.39 14.19
CA HIS A 943 -1.91 -8.84 14.24
C HIS A 943 -1.89 -9.38 12.82
N ALA A 944 -0.80 -10.04 12.43
CA ALA A 944 -0.65 -10.71 11.15
C ALA A 944 -0.45 -12.21 11.37
N VAL A 945 -1.40 -13.02 10.89
CA VAL A 945 -1.39 -14.48 11.05
C VAL A 945 -1.26 -15.14 9.68
N LEU A 946 -0.12 -15.81 9.44
CA LEU A 946 0.10 -16.70 8.31
C LEU A 946 -0.13 -18.14 8.77
N THR A 947 -1.03 -18.86 8.10
CA THR A 947 -1.28 -20.29 8.30
C THR A 947 -1.01 -21.03 6.99
N ILE A 948 -0.24 -22.10 7.05
CA ILE A 948 0.04 -23.01 5.93
C ILE A 948 -0.42 -24.40 6.37
N GLU A 949 -1.45 -24.92 5.70
CA GLU A 949 -1.97 -26.28 5.90
C GLU A 949 -1.33 -27.25 4.91
N LYS A 950 -1.03 -28.44 5.43
CA LYS A 950 -0.34 -29.52 4.72
C LYS A 950 -1.07 -30.85 4.85
N GLU A 951 -0.81 -31.77 3.92
CA GLU A 951 -1.31 -33.15 3.96
C GLU A 951 -0.88 -33.96 5.19
#